data_AF-A0A1V6FLW7-F1
#
_entry.id   AF-A0A1V6FLW7-F1
#
_cell.length_a   1.000
_cell.length_b   1.000
_cell.length_c   1.000
_cell.angle_alpha   90.00
_cell.angle_beta   90.00
_cell.angle_gamma   90.00
#
_symmetry.space_group_name_H-M   'P 1'
#
loop_
_entity.id
_entity.type
_entity.pdbx_description
1 polymer ?
#
loop_
_entity_poly.entity_id
_entity_poly.type
_entity_poly.pdbx_seq_one_letter_code
_entity_poly.pdbx_strand_id
1 'polypeptide(L)'
;MWNKKKIPFFRQELLNWFQVNGREFPWRNEAVTSYELILSEILLQKTKAESVAKYYNTFFKQFPTWESLSHASIDELAELLKPLGLYNHRAKRIYKIAQEYKSNSGVLPQSTTSLQESNLSTVYISNAYKLFLLNKRAALIDVNMSRVLRRYFLNREFKDIRNDKIVQELAHEVVNVKDCKELNWAILDYGALVCKASKPLCNKCNLNLNCDYYQSMPNKDSDLIFSEPQLNFNYGPPEDANPLKPLRLLSLFSGCGGMDIGFEGEFIVHKNSINEESNPDFIKSNVNEDYVLLQPTKFQTVFANDILVEARTAWLSYFQKRGHNASIYHVESIVDLVKAHRQGANIFPSNIDIVTGGFPCQDFSMSGLRSGFNSHKDHKGKIIKNEIPTIETRGKLYMWLRDVIEITKPKIFIAENVKGLVNLSNVKTIIQNDFASADENGYIVLDPQVLHAADYGIPQSRERVIFIGIKKSALKPSSLKELSRQTINDKYNPYPKPTHAFNKKNSHLKSSVTLKTILGYLKEPEESVDPSQRYYSKAKYMGKHCQGQSEVNIDGIGPTIRAEHHGNIEFRRLSKEHGGKINEELEIGLPERRLTPRECALIQSFPPDYQFIIPKSRNRFLISASSAYKLIGNAVPPLLAYHIAKRIEKLWTLYFKS
;
A
#
# COMPACT_ATOMS: atom_id res chain seq x y z
N MET A 1 10.77 -34.24 11.56
CA MET A 1 11.94 -33.69 12.27
C MET A 1 12.11 -32.24 11.81
N TRP A 2 12.29 -31.26 12.70
CA TRP A 2 12.39 -29.84 12.33
C TRP A 2 13.83 -29.47 11.88
N ASN A 3 13.96 -28.43 11.05
CA ASN A 3 15.27 -27.98 10.58
C ASN A 3 16.00 -27.19 11.68
N LYS A 4 16.94 -27.84 12.37
CA LYS A 4 17.75 -27.23 13.44
C LYS A 4 18.57 -26.02 12.99
N LYS A 5 18.92 -25.92 11.70
CA LYS A 5 19.65 -24.76 11.16
C LYS A 5 18.87 -23.44 11.28
N LYS A 6 17.54 -23.50 11.44
CA LYS A 6 16.70 -22.31 11.61
C LYS A 6 16.70 -21.75 13.05
N ILE A 7 17.19 -22.51 14.03
CA ILE A 7 17.12 -22.13 15.45
C ILE A 7 17.97 -20.89 15.77
N PRO A 8 19.24 -20.75 15.33
CA PRO A 8 20.03 -19.57 15.64
C PRO A 8 19.40 -18.26 15.16
N PHE A 9 18.95 -18.23 13.89
CA PHE A 9 18.25 -17.08 13.32
C PHE A 9 16.96 -16.76 14.09
N PHE A 10 16.13 -17.77 14.37
CA PHE A 10 14.89 -17.59 15.13
C PHE A 10 15.12 -16.98 16.52
N ARG A 11 16.17 -17.43 17.23
CA ARG A 11 16.55 -16.89 18.54
C ARG A 11 16.96 -15.44 18.45
N GLN A 12 17.90 -15.14 17.54
CA GLN A 12 18.46 -13.80 17.39
C GLN A 12 17.38 -12.77 17.04
N GLU A 13 16.54 -13.09 16.05
CA GLU A 13 15.48 -12.18 15.59
C GLU A 13 14.42 -11.90 16.66
N LEU A 14 14.07 -12.91 17.47
CA LEU A 14 13.11 -12.71 18.56
C LEU A 14 13.71 -11.92 19.72
N LEU A 15 14.98 -12.15 20.07
CA LEU A 15 15.66 -11.37 21.11
C LEU A 15 15.81 -9.90 20.69
N ASN A 16 16.26 -9.65 19.45
CA ASN A 16 16.34 -8.29 18.89
C ASN A 16 14.98 -7.60 18.89
N TRP A 17 13.94 -8.31 18.43
CA TRP A 17 12.58 -7.77 18.44
C TRP A 17 12.08 -7.45 19.86
N PHE A 18 12.38 -8.32 20.82
CA PHE A 18 11.96 -8.20 22.21
C PHE A 18 12.61 -7.01 22.92
N GLN A 19 13.87 -6.67 22.59
CA GLN A 19 14.53 -5.48 23.14
C GLN A 19 13.79 -4.18 22.82
N VAL A 20 13.14 -4.10 21.66
CA VAL A 20 12.43 -2.89 21.19
C VAL A 20 10.92 -2.94 21.47
N ASN A 21 10.32 -4.13 21.44
CA ASN A 21 8.86 -4.30 21.43
C ASN A 21 8.33 -5.15 22.59
N GLY A 22 9.20 -5.60 23.49
CA GLY A 22 8.84 -6.43 24.64
C GLY A 22 7.83 -5.72 25.54
N ARG A 23 6.84 -6.47 26.04
CA ARG A 23 5.85 -5.91 26.96
C ARG A 23 6.41 -5.94 28.38
N GLU A 24 6.20 -4.85 29.08
CA GLU A 24 6.54 -4.73 30.49
C GLU A 24 5.38 -5.21 31.36
N PHE A 25 5.68 -6.07 32.32
CA PHE A 25 4.71 -6.54 33.31
C PHE A 25 5.36 -6.55 34.70
N PRO A 26 4.60 -6.28 35.78
CA PRO A 26 5.14 -6.19 37.14
C PRO A 26 5.96 -7.41 37.56
N TRP A 27 5.48 -8.62 37.23
CA TRP A 27 6.14 -9.88 37.57
C TRP A 27 7.35 -10.25 36.71
N ARG A 28 7.73 -9.39 35.74
CA ARG A 28 8.97 -9.54 34.96
C ARG A 28 10.10 -8.65 35.49
N ASN A 29 9.83 -7.79 36.46
CA ASN A 29 10.83 -6.95 37.11
C ASN A 29 11.82 -7.83 37.90
N GLU A 30 13.10 -7.44 37.94
CA GLU A 30 14.14 -8.14 38.70
C GLU A 30 13.88 -8.14 40.22
N ALA A 31 13.14 -7.15 40.73
CA ALA A 31 12.82 -7.02 42.15
C ALA A 31 11.63 -7.89 42.62
N VAL A 32 11.02 -8.69 41.74
CA VAL A 32 9.85 -9.50 42.08
C VAL A 32 10.19 -10.66 43.01
N THR A 33 9.33 -10.94 43.98
CA THR A 33 9.50 -12.11 44.86
C THR A 33 9.17 -13.43 44.14
N SER A 34 9.73 -14.54 44.62
CA SER A 34 9.40 -15.88 44.12
C SER A 34 7.90 -16.22 44.29
N TYR A 35 7.27 -15.67 45.33
CA TYR A 35 5.83 -15.73 45.58
C TYR A 35 5.03 -15.06 44.45
N GLU A 36 5.33 -13.80 44.17
CA GLU A 36 4.65 -13.01 43.14
C GLU A 36 4.84 -13.60 41.74
N LEU A 37 6.03 -14.11 41.47
CA LEU A 37 6.37 -14.72 40.20
C LEU A 37 5.53 -15.99 39.97
N ILE A 38 5.56 -16.96 40.89
CA ILE A 38 4.84 -18.24 40.73
C ILE A 38 3.33 -18.02 40.68
N LEU A 39 2.78 -17.13 41.52
CA LEU A 39 1.35 -16.85 41.47
C LEU A 39 0.93 -16.15 40.20
N SER A 40 1.74 -15.22 39.67
CA SER A 40 1.46 -14.61 38.38
C SER A 40 1.36 -15.66 37.27
N GLU A 41 2.27 -16.65 37.25
CA GLU A 41 2.23 -17.77 36.30
C GLU A 41 0.97 -18.64 36.45
N ILE A 42 0.46 -18.81 37.68
CA ILE A 42 -0.83 -19.48 37.94
C ILE A 42 -1.99 -18.62 37.41
N LEU A 43 -1.98 -17.31 37.66
CA LEU A 43 -3.03 -16.38 37.26
C LEU A 43 -3.09 -16.19 35.73
N LEU A 44 -1.97 -16.34 35.02
CA LEU A 44 -1.90 -16.25 33.56
C LEU A 44 -2.60 -17.41 32.85
N GLN A 45 -2.89 -18.52 33.53
CA GLN A 45 -3.48 -19.70 32.90
C GLN A 45 -4.91 -19.47 32.39
N LYS A 46 -5.07 -19.27 31.08
CA LYS A 46 -6.34 -18.89 30.43
C LYS A 46 -6.80 -17.46 30.76
N THR A 47 -5.90 -16.57 31.16
CA THR A 47 -6.18 -15.13 31.30
C THR A 47 -5.15 -14.32 30.53
N LYS A 48 -5.58 -13.20 29.96
CA LYS A 48 -4.68 -12.29 29.24
C LYS A 48 -3.71 -11.63 30.22
N ALA A 49 -2.44 -11.50 29.83
CA ALA A 49 -1.43 -10.86 30.66
C ALA A 49 -1.83 -9.43 31.07
N GLU A 50 -2.44 -8.67 30.16
CA GLU A 50 -2.91 -7.31 30.45
C GLU A 50 -3.99 -7.27 31.55
N SER A 51 -4.83 -8.30 31.64
CA SER A 51 -5.83 -8.42 32.69
C SER A 51 -5.18 -8.72 34.04
N VAL A 52 -4.18 -9.61 34.07
CA VAL A 52 -3.41 -9.90 35.30
C VAL A 52 -2.62 -8.66 35.73
N ALA A 53 -1.99 -7.94 34.80
CA ALA A 53 -1.23 -6.72 35.09
C ALA A 53 -2.09 -5.62 35.74
N LYS A 54 -3.29 -5.37 35.20
CA LYS A 54 -4.23 -4.42 35.79
C LYS A 54 -4.68 -4.81 37.20
N TYR A 55 -4.72 -6.11 37.49
CA TYR A 55 -5.22 -6.67 38.74
C TYR A 55 -4.11 -6.98 39.76
N TYR A 56 -2.85 -6.96 39.33
CA TYR A 56 -1.68 -7.43 40.06
C TYR A 56 -1.59 -6.82 41.46
N ASN A 57 -1.59 -5.48 41.54
CA ASN A 57 -1.46 -4.77 42.80
C ASN A 57 -2.62 -5.07 43.78
N THR A 58 -3.83 -5.28 43.28
CA THR A 58 -5.00 -5.61 44.12
C THR A 58 -4.80 -6.95 44.82
N PHE A 59 -4.36 -7.98 44.09
CA PHE A 59 -4.16 -9.30 44.64
C PHE A 59 -3.00 -9.33 45.66
N PHE A 60 -1.83 -8.81 45.25
CA PHE A 60 -0.62 -8.90 46.06
C PHE A 60 -0.61 -7.95 47.26
N LYS A 61 -1.44 -6.89 47.26
CA LYS A 61 -1.67 -6.06 48.45
C LYS A 61 -2.49 -6.80 49.51
N GLN A 62 -3.46 -7.62 49.09
CA GLN A 62 -4.31 -8.38 50.02
C GLN A 62 -3.62 -9.63 50.55
N PHE A 63 -2.88 -10.33 49.68
CA PHE A 63 -2.10 -11.50 50.05
C PHE A 63 -0.64 -11.29 49.64
N PRO A 64 0.19 -10.63 50.48
CA PRO A 64 1.57 -10.29 50.14
C PRO A 64 2.55 -11.47 50.21
N THR A 65 2.21 -12.56 50.90
CA THR A 65 3.10 -13.72 51.08
C THR A 65 2.35 -15.06 51.02
N TRP A 66 3.08 -16.16 50.80
CA TRP A 66 2.53 -17.51 50.93
C TRP A 66 1.86 -17.75 52.28
N GLU A 67 2.44 -17.20 53.36
CA GLU A 67 1.89 -17.31 54.70
C GLU A 67 0.51 -16.61 54.81
N SER A 68 0.39 -15.38 54.32
CA SER A 68 -0.89 -14.67 54.30
C SER A 68 -1.94 -15.39 53.47
N LEU A 69 -1.53 -15.98 52.35
CA LEU A 69 -2.40 -16.71 51.44
C LEU A 69 -2.89 -18.04 52.05
N SER A 70 -2.08 -18.69 52.90
CA SER A 70 -2.44 -19.93 53.58
C SER A 70 -3.54 -19.78 54.63
N HIS A 71 -3.81 -18.55 55.06
CA HIS A 71 -4.89 -18.21 55.98
C HIS A 71 -6.20 -17.82 55.26
N ALA A 72 -6.16 -17.64 53.94
CA ALA A 72 -7.33 -17.27 53.15
C ALA A 72 -8.32 -18.42 53.02
N SER A 73 -9.62 -18.12 53.09
CA SER A 73 -10.68 -19.05 52.73
C SER A 73 -10.83 -19.17 51.20
N ILE A 74 -11.45 -20.27 50.75
CA ILE A 74 -11.76 -20.46 49.33
C ILE A 74 -12.70 -19.37 48.83
N ASP A 75 -13.67 -18.94 49.64
CA ASP A 75 -14.66 -17.94 49.26
C ASP A 75 -14.03 -16.54 49.11
N GLU A 76 -13.13 -16.15 50.03
CA GLU A 76 -12.37 -14.90 49.90
C GLU A 76 -11.51 -14.89 48.62
N LEU A 77 -10.83 -16.01 48.32
CA LEU A 77 -10.05 -16.14 47.09
C LEU A 77 -10.94 -16.13 45.84
N ALA A 78 -12.12 -16.75 45.90
CA ALA A 78 -13.07 -16.80 44.80
C ALA A 78 -13.63 -15.40 44.50
N GLU A 79 -14.05 -14.66 45.53
CA GLU A 79 -14.50 -13.27 45.41
C GLU A 79 -13.41 -12.39 44.82
N LEU A 80 -12.19 -12.49 45.34
CA LEU A 80 -11.06 -11.69 44.87
C LEU A 80 -10.76 -11.98 43.39
N LEU A 81 -10.76 -13.25 42.99
CA LEU A 81 -10.39 -13.66 41.63
C LEU A 81 -11.50 -13.48 40.57
N LYS A 82 -12.71 -13.07 40.95
CA LYS A 82 -13.84 -12.86 40.01
C LYS A 82 -13.47 -12.10 38.74
N PRO A 83 -12.72 -10.96 38.80
CA PRO A 83 -12.38 -10.18 37.61
C PRO A 83 -11.52 -10.92 36.57
N LEU A 84 -10.80 -11.97 36.98
CA LEU A 84 -9.89 -12.72 36.10
C LEU A 84 -10.55 -13.93 35.43
N GLY A 85 -11.79 -14.27 35.82
CA GLY A 85 -12.53 -15.43 35.33
C GLY A 85 -12.01 -16.77 35.90
N LEU A 86 -12.81 -17.83 35.74
CA LEU A 86 -12.54 -19.16 36.30
C LEU A 86 -12.26 -19.15 37.83
N TYR A 87 -12.80 -18.16 38.52
CA TYR A 87 -12.43 -17.78 39.87
C TYR A 87 -12.63 -18.92 40.89
N ASN A 88 -13.76 -19.64 40.84
CA ASN A 88 -14.00 -20.79 41.73
C ASN A 88 -12.95 -21.91 41.59
N HIS A 89 -12.55 -22.23 40.36
CA HIS A 89 -11.52 -23.25 40.13
C HIS A 89 -10.14 -22.75 40.55
N ARG A 90 -9.82 -21.49 40.25
CA ARG A 90 -8.54 -20.88 40.64
C ARG A 90 -8.40 -20.77 42.15
N ALA A 91 -9.43 -20.31 42.84
CA ALA A 91 -9.47 -20.21 44.29
C ALA A 91 -9.18 -21.55 44.94
N LYS A 92 -9.90 -22.62 44.54
CA LYS A 92 -9.67 -23.98 45.04
C LYS A 92 -8.23 -24.45 44.81
N ARG A 93 -7.66 -24.16 43.64
CA ARG A 93 -6.28 -24.57 43.31
C ARG A 93 -5.23 -23.79 44.11
N ILE A 94 -5.36 -22.46 44.15
CA ILE A 94 -4.45 -21.58 44.90
C ILE A 94 -4.51 -21.93 46.39
N TYR A 95 -5.71 -22.14 46.93
CA TYR A 95 -5.90 -22.60 48.30
C TYR A 95 -5.15 -23.91 48.57
N LYS A 96 -5.31 -24.95 47.72
CA LYS A 96 -4.59 -26.22 47.89
C LYS A 96 -3.06 -26.05 47.91
N ILE A 97 -2.53 -25.21 47.02
CA ILE A 97 -1.09 -24.91 46.98
C ILE A 97 -0.65 -24.20 48.28
N ALA A 98 -1.43 -23.24 48.77
CA ALA A 98 -1.13 -22.52 50.00
C ALA A 98 -1.20 -23.43 51.24
N GLN A 99 -2.16 -24.36 51.28
CA GLN A 99 -2.26 -25.35 52.37
C GLN A 99 -1.10 -26.36 52.34
N GLU A 100 -0.67 -26.78 51.15
CA GLU A 100 0.52 -27.63 51.02
C GLU A 100 1.79 -26.91 51.48
N TYR A 101 1.97 -25.64 51.10
CA TYR A 101 3.07 -24.82 51.57
C TYR A 101 3.12 -24.76 53.11
N LYS A 102 1.96 -24.54 53.75
CA LYS A 102 1.82 -24.54 55.21
C LYS A 102 2.14 -25.91 55.82
N SER A 103 1.64 -26.98 55.21
CA SER A 103 1.88 -28.36 55.66
C SER A 103 3.35 -28.75 55.57
N ASN A 104 4.08 -28.22 54.59
CA ASN A 104 5.51 -28.41 54.41
C ASN A 104 6.36 -27.37 55.18
N SER A 105 5.85 -26.84 56.29
CA SER A 105 6.55 -25.88 57.16
C SER A 105 7.09 -24.64 56.42
N GLY A 106 6.35 -24.17 55.41
CA GLY A 106 6.72 -22.98 54.64
C GLY A 106 7.82 -23.21 53.59
N VAL A 107 8.06 -24.47 53.21
CA VAL A 107 9.10 -24.81 52.21
C VAL A 107 8.44 -25.15 50.87
N LEU A 108 8.83 -24.42 49.81
CA LEU A 108 8.46 -24.76 48.44
C LEU A 108 9.36 -25.89 47.89
N PRO A 109 8.92 -26.62 46.84
CA PRO A 109 9.71 -27.70 46.25
C PRO A 109 11.11 -27.28 45.77
N GLN A 110 12.16 -27.86 46.36
CA GLN A 110 13.56 -27.51 46.04
C GLN A 110 14.17 -28.32 44.89
N SER A 111 13.46 -29.35 44.41
CA SER A 111 13.94 -30.21 43.33
C SER A 111 12.85 -30.48 42.30
N THR A 112 13.25 -30.94 41.12
CA THR A 112 12.30 -31.38 40.08
C THR A 112 11.41 -32.52 40.57
N THR A 113 11.96 -33.43 41.39
CA THR A 113 11.24 -34.59 41.95
C THR A 113 10.16 -34.14 42.92
N SER A 114 10.52 -33.34 43.93
CA SER A 114 9.56 -32.79 44.90
C SER A 114 8.51 -31.89 44.25
N LEU A 115 8.85 -31.21 43.14
CA LEU A 115 7.90 -30.39 42.39
C LEU A 115 6.85 -31.23 41.68
N GLN A 116 7.23 -32.42 41.19
CA GLN A 116 6.34 -33.32 40.48
C GLN A 116 5.26 -33.91 41.40
N GLU A 117 5.59 -34.08 42.68
CA GLU A 117 4.70 -34.58 43.74
C GLU A 117 3.79 -33.49 44.33
N SER A 118 4.08 -32.21 44.06
CA SER A 118 3.35 -31.07 44.63
C SER A 118 2.06 -30.69 43.89
N ASN A 119 1.16 -29.94 44.54
CA ASN A 119 -0.03 -29.34 43.90
C ASN A 119 0.31 -28.23 42.89
N LEU A 120 1.58 -27.80 42.81
CA LEU A 120 2.08 -26.94 41.74
C LEU A 120 2.26 -27.70 40.42
N SER A 121 2.32 -29.04 40.47
CA SER A 121 2.65 -29.94 39.36
C SER A 121 1.65 -29.86 38.20
N THR A 122 1.94 -28.98 37.25
CA THR A 122 1.31 -28.95 35.93
C THR A 122 2.41 -28.68 34.92
N VAL A 123 2.31 -29.22 33.70
CA VAL A 123 3.35 -29.09 32.67
C VAL A 123 3.88 -27.65 32.53
N TYR A 124 2.97 -26.66 32.51
CA TYR A 124 3.35 -25.25 32.40
C TYR A 124 4.01 -24.70 33.68
N ILE A 125 3.35 -24.83 34.84
CA ILE A 125 3.88 -24.28 36.10
C ILE A 125 5.19 -24.95 36.49
N SER A 126 5.33 -26.26 36.24
CA SER A 126 6.58 -26.95 36.53
C SER A 126 7.73 -26.42 35.69
N ASN A 127 7.49 -26.01 34.44
CA ASN A 127 8.50 -25.39 33.61
C ASN A 127 8.81 -23.94 34.03
N ALA A 128 7.79 -23.16 34.41
CA ALA A 128 7.99 -21.85 34.99
C ALA A 128 8.81 -21.92 36.28
N TYR A 129 8.47 -22.82 37.18
CA TYR A 129 9.19 -23.05 38.43
C TYR A 129 10.64 -23.43 38.16
N LYS A 130 10.90 -24.34 37.21
CA LYS A 130 12.27 -24.70 36.80
C LYS A 130 13.06 -23.50 36.26
N LEU A 131 12.44 -22.72 35.38
CA LEU A 131 13.06 -21.56 34.73
C LEU A 131 13.43 -20.47 35.74
N PHE A 132 12.50 -20.14 36.63
CA PHE A 132 12.63 -18.96 37.48
C PHE A 132 13.22 -19.24 38.86
N LEU A 133 12.92 -20.40 39.47
CA LEU A 133 13.32 -20.70 40.85
C LEU A 133 14.48 -21.69 40.92
N LEU A 134 14.52 -22.68 40.02
CA LEU A 134 15.62 -23.66 39.98
C LEU A 134 16.73 -23.28 39.00
N ASN A 135 16.59 -22.13 38.31
CA ASN A 135 17.51 -21.63 37.28
C ASN A 135 17.88 -22.69 36.22
N LYS A 136 16.90 -23.52 35.84
CA LYS A 136 17.04 -24.58 34.82
C LYS A 136 16.35 -24.12 33.55
N ARG A 137 17.01 -24.30 32.41
CA ARG A 137 16.42 -24.02 31.09
C ARG A 137 15.15 -24.84 30.90
N ALA A 138 14.02 -24.16 30.74
CA ALA A 138 12.71 -24.78 30.58
C ALA A 138 11.81 -23.90 29.70
N ALA A 139 10.94 -24.53 28.93
CA ALA A 139 10.06 -23.83 27.98
C ALA A 139 8.69 -23.51 28.59
N LEU A 140 8.28 -22.24 28.51
CA LEU A 140 6.96 -21.75 28.95
C LEU A 140 5.91 -21.99 27.85
N ILE A 141 5.64 -23.26 27.55
CA ILE A 141 4.80 -23.65 26.41
C ILE A 141 3.32 -23.37 26.72
N ASP A 142 2.83 -22.22 26.26
CA ASP A 142 1.41 -21.88 26.22
C ASP A 142 0.85 -21.96 24.78
N VAL A 143 -0.38 -21.51 24.59
CA VAL A 143 -1.03 -21.46 23.26
C VAL A 143 -0.35 -20.49 22.29
N ASN A 144 0.37 -19.47 22.76
CA ASN A 144 1.09 -18.51 21.94
C ASN A 144 2.43 -19.07 21.48
N MET A 145 3.24 -19.57 22.41
CA MET A 145 4.51 -20.22 22.11
C MET A 145 4.30 -21.45 21.22
N SER A 146 3.35 -22.32 21.58
CA SER A 146 3.01 -23.48 20.76
C SER A 146 2.65 -23.07 19.34
N ARG A 147 1.83 -22.01 19.16
CA ARG A 147 1.44 -21.51 17.84
C ARG A 147 2.63 -20.96 17.05
N VAL A 148 3.50 -20.16 17.66
CA VAL A 148 4.69 -19.61 17.00
C VAL A 148 5.59 -20.75 16.52
N LEU A 149 5.90 -21.72 17.39
CA LEU A 149 6.77 -22.84 17.07
C LEU A 149 6.19 -23.76 15.99
N ARG A 150 4.90 -24.09 16.12
CA ARG A 150 4.18 -24.89 15.10
C ARG A 150 4.21 -24.20 13.75
N ARG A 151 3.98 -22.88 13.71
CA ARG A 151 3.97 -22.14 12.46
C ARG A 151 5.38 -22.04 11.86
N TYR A 152 6.37 -21.65 12.65
CA TYR A 152 7.69 -21.38 12.10
C TYR A 152 8.48 -22.65 11.71
N PHE A 153 8.40 -23.74 12.49
CA PHE A 153 9.26 -24.92 12.31
C PHE A 153 8.57 -26.16 11.77
N LEU A 154 7.24 -26.25 11.85
CA LEU A 154 6.51 -27.51 11.67
C LEU A 154 5.38 -27.45 10.67
N ASN A 155 4.87 -26.26 10.34
CA ASN A 155 3.64 -26.02 9.60
C ASN A 155 2.53 -27.06 9.90
N ARG A 156 2.10 -27.12 11.16
CA ARG A 156 1.08 -28.08 11.61
C ARG A 156 -0.08 -27.39 12.32
N GLU A 157 -1.24 -28.02 12.25
CA GLU A 157 -2.40 -27.60 13.01
C GLU A 157 -2.17 -27.66 14.52
N PHE A 158 -3.02 -26.94 15.25
CA PHE A 158 -3.00 -26.95 16.70
C PHE A 158 -3.46 -28.32 17.21
N LYS A 159 -2.63 -28.92 18.06
CA LYS A 159 -2.97 -30.06 18.89
C LYS A 159 -2.83 -29.64 20.35
N ASP A 160 -3.62 -30.24 21.24
CA ASP A 160 -3.46 -30.05 22.68
C ASP A 160 -1.98 -30.20 23.06
N ILE A 161 -1.43 -29.17 23.69
CA ILE A 161 -0.01 -29.05 24.06
C ILE A 161 0.42 -30.25 24.89
N ARG A 162 -0.46 -30.76 25.77
CA ARG A 162 -0.19 -31.92 26.64
C ARG A 162 0.12 -33.18 25.85
N ASN A 163 -0.44 -33.31 24.65
CA ASN A 163 -0.39 -34.51 23.81
C ASN A 163 0.50 -34.32 22.56
N ASP A 164 1.27 -33.23 22.49
CA ASP A 164 2.17 -32.93 21.37
C ASP A 164 3.64 -32.94 21.82
N LYS A 165 4.18 -34.15 21.98
CA LYS A 165 5.58 -34.38 22.37
C LYS A 165 6.57 -33.66 21.45
N ILE A 166 6.26 -33.60 20.15
CA ILE A 166 7.11 -32.95 19.15
C ILE A 166 7.27 -31.45 19.43
N VAL A 167 6.18 -30.75 19.73
CA VAL A 167 6.25 -29.31 20.06
C VAL A 167 6.94 -29.09 21.42
N GLN A 168 6.79 -30.02 22.37
CA GLN A 168 7.48 -29.96 23.66
C GLN A 168 9.00 -30.08 23.50
N GLU A 169 9.46 -31.08 22.73
CA GLU A 169 10.88 -31.28 22.42
C GLU A 169 11.47 -30.10 21.64
N LEU A 170 10.76 -29.60 20.62
CA LEU A 170 11.17 -28.43 19.85
C LEU A 170 11.28 -27.19 20.75
N ALA A 171 10.31 -26.95 21.62
CA ALA A 171 10.34 -25.81 22.51
C ALA A 171 11.54 -25.88 23.46
N HIS A 172 11.80 -27.05 24.05
CA HIS A 172 12.98 -27.29 24.87
C HIS A 172 14.28 -27.02 24.10
N GLU A 173 14.39 -27.51 22.86
CA GLU A 173 15.57 -27.26 22.03
C GLU A 173 15.73 -25.77 21.68
N VAL A 174 14.64 -25.08 21.32
CA VAL A 174 14.65 -23.64 20.98
C VAL A 174 15.09 -22.80 22.17
N VAL A 175 14.60 -23.07 23.38
CA VAL A 175 14.94 -22.27 24.57
C VAL A 175 16.22 -22.74 25.28
N ASN A 176 16.85 -23.84 24.84
CA ASN A 176 18.12 -24.30 25.40
C ASN A 176 19.31 -23.41 24.95
N VAL A 177 19.36 -22.20 25.49
CA VAL A 177 20.36 -21.16 25.26
C VAL A 177 20.61 -20.39 26.56
N LYS A 178 21.66 -19.55 26.61
CA LYS A 178 21.98 -18.73 27.79
C LYS A 178 20.81 -17.81 28.18
N ASP A 179 20.26 -17.09 27.22
CA ASP A 179 19.17 -16.11 27.41
C ASP A 179 17.78 -16.78 27.40
N CYS A 180 17.66 -17.93 28.08
CA CYS A 180 16.48 -18.78 28.08
C CYS A 180 15.22 -18.03 28.56
N LYS A 181 15.37 -17.19 29.59
CA LYS A 181 14.28 -16.44 30.21
C LYS A 181 13.71 -15.40 29.24
N GLU A 182 14.59 -14.57 28.69
CA GLU A 182 14.26 -13.50 27.74
C GLU A 182 13.67 -14.08 26.47
N LEU A 183 14.22 -15.18 25.95
CA LEU A 183 13.71 -15.84 24.77
C LEU A 183 12.30 -16.42 24.98
N ASN A 184 12.02 -16.99 26.16
CA ASN A 184 10.66 -17.44 26.49
C ASN A 184 9.66 -16.27 26.43
N TRP A 185 9.99 -15.13 27.07
CA TRP A 185 9.15 -13.94 27.04
C TRP A 185 9.01 -13.36 25.63
N ALA A 186 10.09 -13.32 24.87
CA ALA A 186 10.10 -12.88 23.48
C ALA A 186 9.12 -13.69 22.64
N ILE A 187 9.15 -15.02 22.72
CA ILE A 187 8.25 -15.89 21.96
C ILE A 187 6.78 -15.68 22.37
N LEU A 188 6.50 -15.56 23.68
CA LEU A 188 5.15 -15.33 24.20
C LEU A 188 4.57 -14.01 23.70
N ASP A 189 5.35 -12.93 23.79
CA ASP A 189 4.96 -11.58 23.36
C ASP A 189 4.83 -11.51 21.84
N TYR A 190 5.75 -12.12 21.10
CA TYR A 190 5.69 -12.22 19.65
C TYR A 190 4.43 -12.97 19.19
N GLY A 191 4.06 -14.04 19.89
CA GLY A 191 2.82 -14.76 19.67
C GLY A 191 1.57 -13.89 19.91
N ALA A 192 1.60 -13.01 20.90
CA ALA A 192 0.50 -12.12 21.24
C ALA A 192 0.37 -10.93 20.26
N LEU A 193 1.49 -10.31 19.86
CA LEU A 193 1.51 -9.06 19.11
C LEU A 193 1.65 -9.25 17.59
N VAL A 194 2.38 -10.27 17.13
CA VAL A 194 2.72 -10.45 15.71
C VAL A 194 2.09 -11.73 15.15
N CYS A 195 2.46 -12.89 15.70
CA CYS A 195 1.99 -14.20 15.24
C CYS A 195 0.64 -14.57 15.90
N LYS A 196 -0.36 -13.71 15.73
CA LYS A 196 -1.70 -13.80 16.34
C LYS A 196 -2.44 -15.06 15.93
N ALA A 197 -3.34 -15.55 16.80
CA ALA A 197 -4.16 -16.73 16.53
C ALA A 197 -4.97 -16.57 15.24
N SER A 198 -5.64 -15.42 15.10
CA SER A 198 -6.30 -14.98 13.87
C SER A 198 -5.58 -13.76 13.28
N LYS A 199 -5.53 -13.69 11.94
CA LYS A 199 -4.90 -12.58 11.20
C LYS A 199 -3.46 -12.26 11.66
N PRO A 200 -2.52 -13.22 11.62
CA PRO A 200 -1.11 -12.96 11.95
C PRO A 200 -0.52 -11.91 10.99
N LEU A 201 0.41 -11.10 11.48
CA LEU A 201 1.06 -10.02 10.72
C LEU A 201 2.25 -10.53 9.89
N CYS A 202 2.06 -11.60 9.12
CA CYS A 202 3.15 -12.31 8.43
C CYS A 202 3.97 -11.43 7.47
N ASN A 203 3.36 -10.42 6.84
CA ASN A 203 4.06 -9.57 5.86
C ASN A 203 4.96 -8.51 6.54
N LYS A 204 4.79 -8.30 7.85
CA LYS A 204 5.64 -7.42 8.69
C LYS A 204 6.46 -8.24 9.70
N CYS A 205 6.47 -9.55 9.56
CA CYS A 205 7.11 -10.49 10.49
C CYS A 205 8.56 -10.69 10.06
N ASN A 206 9.53 -10.35 10.89
CA ASN A 206 10.96 -10.54 10.61
C ASN A 206 11.37 -12.02 10.46
N LEU A 207 10.53 -12.93 10.95
CA LEU A 207 10.71 -14.37 10.78
C LEU A 207 10.16 -14.93 9.46
N ASN A 208 9.51 -14.13 8.61
CA ASN A 208 8.72 -14.63 7.47
C ASN A 208 9.54 -15.46 6.48
N LEU A 209 10.74 -15.02 6.11
CA LEU A 209 11.61 -15.67 5.12
C LEU A 209 11.86 -17.15 5.43
N ASN A 210 12.02 -17.50 6.71
CA ASN A 210 12.35 -18.85 7.17
C ASN A 210 11.16 -19.60 7.82
N CYS A 211 9.96 -19.01 7.85
CA CYS A 211 8.80 -19.55 8.57
C CYS A 211 8.02 -20.58 7.72
N ASP A 212 7.95 -21.83 8.16
CA ASP A 212 7.30 -22.91 7.39
C ASP A 212 5.81 -22.65 7.10
N TYR A 213 5.07 -22.06 8.03
CA TYR A 213 3.66 -21.70 7.85
C TYR A 213 3.47 -20.56 6.86
N TYR A 214 4.33 -19.55 6.91
CA TYR A 214 4.32 -18.51 5.88
C TYR A 214 4.69 -19.11 4.54
N GLN A 215 5.70 -19.97 4.53
CA GLN A 215 6.14 -20.77 3.40
C GLN A 215 5.18 -21.90 3.05
N SER A 216 3.99 -22.02 3.58
CA SER A 216 3.02 -23.06 3.22
C SER A 216 1.62 -22.50 3.06
N MET A 217 1.43 -21.22 3.41
CA MET A 217 0.23 -20.50 3.04
C MET A 217 0.04 -20.74 1.54
N PRO A 218 -1.16 -21.16 1.07
CA PRO A 218 -1.46 -21.40 -0.35
C PRO A 218 -1.51 -20.10 -1.17
N ASN A 219 -0.72 -19.13 -0.71
CA ASN A 219 -0.64 -17.72 -0.96
C ASN A 219 0.71 -17.21 -0.38
N LYS A 220 1.79 -18.01 -0.40
CA LYS A 220 3.16 -17.51 -0.13
C LYS A 220 3.46 -16.32 -1.02
N ASP A 221 2.90 -16.42 -2.21
CA ASP A 221 2.91 -15.41 -3.24
C ASP A 221 1.61 -14.56 -3.21
N SER A 222 0.69 -14.53 -2.24
CA SER A 222 -0.39 -13.49 -2.32
C SER A 222 0.08 -12.07 -1.99
N ASP A 223 1.39 -11.90 -1.77
CA ASP A 223 2.08 -10.60 -1.87
C ASP A 223 3.10 -10.57 -3.06
N LEU A 224 3.16 -11.61 -3.92
CA LEU A 224 3.98 -11.74 -5.15
C LEU A 224 3.37 -12.60 -6.31
N ILE A 225 2.08 -12.90 -6.31
CA ILE A 225 1.29 -13.45 -7.42
C ILE A 225 0.97 -12.20 -8.18
N PHE A 226 1.99 -11.80 -8.92
CA PHE A 226 1.67 -11.46 -10.27
C PHE A 226 0.99 -12.69 -10.86
N SER A 227 -0.34 -12.66 -10.99
CA SER A 227 -0.93 -13.41 -12.10
C SER A 227 -0.09 -13.00 -13.30
N GLU A 228 0.62 -13.95 -13.91
CA GLU A 228 1.51 -13.66 -15.02
C GLU A 228 0.76 -12.70 -15.96
N PRO A 229 1.28 -11.47 -16.15
CA PRO A 229 0.79 -10.70 -17.25
C PRO A 229 1.06 -11.51 -18.52
N GLN A 230 0.24 -11.33 -19.55
CA GLN A 230 0.27 -12.18 -20.75
C GLN A 230 1.62 -12.19 -21.51
N LEU A 231 2.66 -11.52 -20.99
CA LEU A 231 4.03 -11.47 -21.48
C LEU A 231 5.00 -11.43 -20.27
N ASN A 232 5.82 -12.47 -20.09
CA ASN A 232 6.87 -12.53 -19.06
C ASN A 232 8.10 -11.71 -19.51
N PHE A 233 8.50 -10.69 -18.73
CA PHE A 233 9.75 -9.95 -18.94
C PHE A 233 10.55 -9.86 -17.63
N ASN A 234 11.85 -10.16 -17.71
CA ASN A 234 12.76 -10.10 -16.59
C ASN A 234 13.44 -8.72 -16.57
N TYR A 235 12.98 -7.84 -15.69
CA TYR A 235 13.70 -6.59 -15.40
C TYR A 235 14.89 -6.96 -14.50
N GLY A 236 16.10 -6.54 -14.88
CA GLY A 236 17.32 -6.84 -14.13
C GLY A 236 17.27 -6.37 -12.67
N PRO A 237 18.23 -6.77 -11.83
CA PRO A 237 18.24 -6.42 -10.41
C PRO A 237 18.25 -4.89 -10.20
N PRO A 238 17.71 -4.39 -9.08
CA PRO A 238 17.80 -2.98 -8.70
C PRO A 238 19.25 -2.52 -8.58
N GLU A 239 19.65 -1.47 -9.29
CA GLU A 239 20.91 -0.76 -9.06
C GLU A 239 20.64 0.54 -8.29
N ASP A 240 21.50 0.85 -7.31
CA ASP A 240 21.56 2.19 -6.71
C ASP A 240 22.02 3.21 -7.77
N ALA A 241 21.37 4.37 -7.78
CA ALA A 241 21.59 5.50 -8.69
C ALA A 241 21.78 5.07 -10.16
N ASN A 242 20.68 4.81 -10.87
CA ASN A 242 20.74 4.47 -12.30
C ASN A 242 21.40 5.63 -13.09
N PRO A 243 22.63 5.48 -13.60
CA PRO A 243 23.34 6.56 -14.27
C PRO A 243 22.66 7.00 -15.57
N LEU A 244 21.71 6.19 -16.09
CA LEU A 244 20.89 6.51 -17.25
C LEU A 244 19.71 7.43 -16.92
N LYS A 245 19.33 7.56 -15.64
CA LYS A 245 18.20 8.37 -15.16
C LYS A 245 18.63 9.48 -14.18
N PRO A 246 19.43 10.47 -14.63
CA PRO A 246 20.02 11.47 -13.74
C PRO A 246 19.03 12.49 -13.18
N LEU A 247 17.82 12.63 -13.76
CA LEU A 247 16.88 13.69 -13.38
C LEU A 247 15.90 13.20 -12.31
N ARG A 248 15.89 13.88 -11.16
CA ARG A 248 15.12 13.44 -9.99
C ARG A 248 13.69 13.98 -10.03
N LEU A 249 12.72 13.07 -10.07
CA LEU A 249 11.28 13.35 -10.08
C LEU A 249 10.66 13.16 -8.70
N LEU A 250 9.93 14.18 -8.25
CA LEU A 250 9.02 14.12 -7.10
C LEU A 250 7.58 14.14 -7.59
N SER A 251 6.83 13.07 -7.34
CA SER A 251 5.43 12.92 -7.76
C SER A 251 4.44 13.07 -6.61
N LEU A 252 3.55 14.04 -6.71
CA LEU A 252 2.48 14.31 -5.75
C LEU A 252 1.13 13.89 -6.32
N PHE A 253 0.24 13.42 -5.45
CA PHE A 253 -1.04 12.84 -5.87
C PHE A 253 -0.80 11.75 -6.94
N SER A 254 0.23 10.93 -6.72
CA SER A 254 0.75 9.96 -7.70
C SER A 254 -0.33 8.94 -8.09
N GLY A 255 -1.27 8.64 -7.20
CA GLY A 255 -2.26 7.60 -7.42
C GLY A 255 -1.57 6.27 -7.76
N CYS A 256 -2.06 5.55 -8.77
CA CYS A 256 -1.39 4.35 -9.24
C CYS A 256 -0.17 4.63 -10.16
N GLY A 257 0.35 5.86 -10.20
CA GLY A 257 1.59 6.20 -10.91
C GLY A 257 1.41 6.42 -12.41
N GLY A 258 0.24 6.83 -12.89
CA GLY A 258 0.03 7.07 -14.33
C GLY A 258 1.02 8.08 -14.93
N MET A 259 1.25 9.19 -14.22
CA MET A 259 2.28 10.17 -14.58
C MET A 259 3.69 9.58 -14.42
N ASP A 260 3.94 8.89 -13.31
CA ASP A 260 5.24 8.32 -12.94
C ASP A 260 5.74 7.30 -13.99
N ILE A 261 4.86 6.41 -14.47
CA ILE A 261 5.19 5.42 -15.51
C ILE A 261 5.61 6.14 -16.79
N GLY A 262 4.85 7.16 -17.19
CA GLY A 262 5.18 7.95 -18.36
C GLY A 262 6.49 8.72 -18.19
N PHE A 263 6.73 9.28 -17.00
CA PHE A 263 7.97 9.98 -16.73
C PHE A 263 9.17 9.08 -16.67
N GLU A 264 9.08 7.86 -16.16
CA GLU A 264 10.21 6.92 -16.13
C GLU A 264 10.46 6.18 -17.45
N GLY A 265 9.43 6.06 -18.29
CA GLY A 265 9.50 5.30 -19.53
C GLY A 265 9.66 3.80 -19.30
N GLU A 266 10.21 3.11 -20.30
CA GLU A 266 10.46 1.66 -20.25
C GLU A 266 9.21 0.84 -19.89
N PHE A 267 8.11 1.08 -20.59
CA PHE A 267 6.87 0.34 -20.40
C PHE A 267 6.26 -0.07 -21.74
N ILE A 268 5.35 -1.03 -21.66
CA ILE A 268 4.78 -1.69 -22.83
C ILE A 268 3.53 -0.95 -23.29
N VAL A 269 3.44 -0.70 -24.59
CA VAL A 269 2.25 -0.15 -25.25
C VAL A 269 1.98 -0.87 -26.56
N HIS A 270 0.76 -0.73 -27.07
CA HIS A 270 0.42 -1.28 -28.38
C HIS A 270 1.15 -0.47 -29.48
N LYS A 271 1.73 -1.15 -30.48
CA LYS A 271 2.52 -0.54 -31.56
C LYS A 271 1.76 0.56 -32.31
N ASN A 272 0.45 0.36 -32.52
CA ASN A 272 -0.39 1.34 -33.22
C ASN A 272 -0.56 2.65 -32.44
N SER A 273 -0.31 2.66 -31.12
CA SER A 273 -0.31 3.88 -30.31
C SER A 273 0.94 4.75 -30.50
N ILE A 274 1.95 4.26 -31.21
CA ILE A 274 3.15 5.01 -31.53
C ILE A 274 3.14 5.44 -33.00
N ASN A 275 3.40 6.72 -33.24
CA ASN A 275 3.72 7.26 -34.56
C ASN A 275 5.23 7.38 -34.67
N GLU A 276 5.85 6.43 -35.38
CA GLU A 276 7.30 6.31 -35.59
C GLU A 276 7.86 7.42 -36.48
N GLU A 277 7.06 7.98 -37.39
CA GLU A 277 7.47 9.13 -38.21
C GLU A 277 7.68 10.38 -37.34
N SER A 278 6.74 10.63 -36.43
CA SER A 278 6.84 11.74 -35.48
C SER A 278 7.82 11.46 -34.32
N ASN A 279 8.02 10.20 -33.96
CA ASN A 279 8.78 9.78 -32.77
C ASN A 279 9.64 8.54 -33.06
N PRO A 280 10.68 8.67 -33.89
CA PRO A 280 11.52 7.52 -34.29
C PRO A 280 12.32 6.94 -33.11
N ASP A 281 12.50 7.71 -32.05
CA ASP A 281 13.29 7.35 -30.86
C ASP A 281 12.46 6.74 -29.71
N PHE A 282 11.18 6.44 -29.93
CA PHE A 282 10.30 5.99 -28.84
C PHE A 282 10.40 4.50 -28.54
N ILE A 283 10.57 3.66 -29.57
CA ILE A 283 10.56 2.21 -29.43
C ILE A 283 11.97 1.73 -29.06
N LYS A 284 12.06 0.93 -27.99
CA LYS A 284 13.28 0.22 -27.57
C LYS A 284 13.40 -1.14 -28.24
N SER A 285 12.32 -1.91 -28.21
CA SER A 285 12.25 -3.23 -28.82
C SER A 285 10.80 -3.66 -29.06
N ASN A 286 10.58 -4.56 -30.01
CA ASN A 286 9.31 -5.27 -30.13
C ASN A 286 9.19 -6.31 -29.01
N VAL A 287 8.03 -6.38 -28.36
CA VAL A 287 7.73 -7.41 -27.36
C VAL A 287 7.08 -8.61 -28.04
N ASN A 288 6.13 -8.34 -28.94
CA ASN A 288 5.51 -9.32 -29.82
C ASN A 288 4.96 -8.59 -31.07
N GLU A 289 4.08 -9.25 -31.82
CA GLU A 289 3.50 -8.66 -33.04
C GLU A 289 2.73 -7.36 -32.80
N ASP A 290 2.10 -7.17 -31.64
CA ASP A 290 1.21 -6.04 -31.35
C ASP A 290 1.77 -5.04 -30.34
N TYR A 291 2.75 -5.47 -29.54
CA TYR A 291 3.27 -4.72 -28.40
C TYR A 291 4.73 -4.35 -28.57
N VAL A 292 5.05 -3.13 -28.16
CA VAL A 292 6.41 -2.57 -28.15
C VAL A 292 6.78 -2.10 -26.75
N LEU A 293 8.05 -2.24 -26.41
CA LEU A 293 8.65 -1.67 -25.21
C LEU A 293 9.18 -0.28 -25.56
N LEU A 294 8.80 0.73 -24.80
CA LEU A 294 9.30 2.09 -24.98
C LEU A 294 10.70 2.26 -24.40
N GLN A 295 11.45 3.24 -24.90
CA GLN A 295 12.72 3.66 -24.31
C GLN A 295 12.52 4.19 -22.88
N PRO A 296 13.51 4.03 -21.99
CA PRO A 296 13.53 4.79 -20.74
C PRO A 296 13.69 6.28 -21.07
N THR A 297 13.21 7.12 -20.16
CA THR A 297 13.58 8.55 -20.14
C THR A 297 14.78 8.74 -19.20
N LYS A 298 15.26 9.99 -19.10
CA LYS A 298 16.23 10.43 -18.08
C LYS A 298 15.66 10.68 -16.69
N PHE A 299 14.37 10.50 -16.44
CA PHE A 299 13.77 10.79 -15.12
C PHE A 299 13.66 9.55 -14.25
N GLN A 300 13.93 9.72 -12.95
CA GLN A 300 13.72 8.70 -11.93
C GLN A 300 12.84 9.25 -10.82
N THR A 301 11.76 8.54 -10.49
CA THR A 301 10.92 8.88 -9.34
C THR A 301 11.71 8.60 -8.06
N VAL A 302 11.89 9.62 -7.22
CA VAL A 302 12.61 9.50 -5.94
C VAL A 302 11.70 9.75 -4.75
N PHE A 303 10.47 10.17 -5.01
CA PHE A 303 9.43 10.42 -4.02
C PHE A 303 8.08 10.37 -4.72
N ALA A 304 7.12 9.66 -4.13
CA ALA A 304 5.74 9.57 -4.58
C ALA A 304 4.80 9.72 -3.38
N ASN A 305 3.65 10.39 -3.56
CA ASN A 305 2.68 10.55 -2.48
C ASN A 305 1.23 10.44 -2.96
N ASP A 306 0.41 9.66 -2.25
CA ASP A 306 -1.04 9.64 -2.34
C ASP A 306 -1.66 9.05 -1.07
N ILE A 307 -2.79 9.57 -0.60
CA ILE A 307 -3.45 9.10 0.63
C ILE A 307 -4.07 7.70 0.51
N LEU A 308 -4.26 7.18 -0.71
CA LEU A 308 -4.90 5.88 -0.94
C LEU A 308 -3.90 4.73 -0.78
N VAL A 309 -4.19 3.83 0.17
CA VAL A 309 -3.36 2.64 0.41
C VAL A 309 -3.39 1.69 -0.80
N GLU A 310 -4.52 1.59 -1.50
CA GLU A 310 -4.64 0.81 -2.73
C GLU A 310 -3.80 1.40 -3.87
N ALA A 311 -3.63 2.73 -3.91
CA ALA A 311 -2.77 3.41 -4.88
C ALA A 311 -1.30 3.04 -4.65
N ARG A 312 -0.83 3.11 -3.38
CA ARG A 312 0.50 2.62 -2.99
C ARG A 312 0.70 1.15 -3.37
N THR A 313 -0.31 0.31 -3.14
CA THR A 313 -0.22 -1.13 -3.43
C THR A 313 -0.07 -1.38 -4.94
N ALA A 314 -0.87 -0.69 -5.77
CA ALA A 314 -0.77 -0.78 -7.22
C ALA A 314 0.61 -0.30 -7.71
N TRP A 315 1.04 0.88 -7.24
CA TRP A 315 2.31 1.48 -7.59
C TRP A 315 3.48 0.55 -7.25
N LEU A 316 3.54 0.04 -6.01
CA LEU A 316 4.62 -0.85 -5.59
C LEU A 316 4.66 -2.16 -6.37
N SER A 317 3.50 -2.73 -6.70
CA SER A 317 3.45 -3.93 -7.54
C SER A 317 4.17 -3.71 -8.88
N TYR A 318 4.14 -2.50 -9.43
CA TYR A 318 4.79 -2.22 -10.70
C TYR A 318 6.26 -1.79 -10.54
N PHE A 319 6.51 -0.81 -9.67
CA PHE A 319 7.80 -0.14 -9.56
C PHE A 319 8.83 -0.88 -8.71
N GLN A 320 8.42 -1.73 -7.75
CA GLN A 320 9.37 -2.48 -6.93
C GLN A 320 10.20 -3.46 -7.77
N LYS A 321 9.58 -4.05 -8.79
CA LYS A 321 10.25 -4.89 -9.80
C LYS A 321 11.24 -4.13 -10.69
N ARG A 322 11.15 -2.80 -10.69
CA ARG A 322 11.96 -1.87 -11.48
C ARG A 322 13.00 -1.16 -10.62
N GLY A 323 13.26 -1.70 -9.43
CA GLY A 323 14.30 -1.23 -8.52
C GLY A 323 13.91 -0.16 -7.52
N HIS A 324 12.62 0.19 -7.42
CA HIS A 324 12.17 1.18 -6.44
C HIS A 324 11.96 0.60 -5.05
N ASN A 325 12.43 1.32 -4.03
CA ASN A 325 12.18 0.95 -2.64
C ASN A 325 10.76 1.34 -2.21
N ALA A 326 10.10 0.49 -1.43
CA ALA A 326 8.80 0.76 -0.87
C ALA A 326 8.71 1.99 0.04
N SER A 327 9.85 2.51 0.50
CA SER A 327 9.96 3.72 1.33
C SER A 327 9.70 5.02 0.57
N ILE A 328 9.80 5.04 -0.77
CA ILE A 328 9.66 6.28 -1.53
C ILE A 328 8.21 6.69 -1.76
N TYR A 329 7.26 5.76 -1.54
CA TYR A 329 5.83 6.01 -1.68
C TYR A 329 5.17 6.24 -0.32
N HIS A 330 4.74 7.47 -0.09
CA HIS A 330 4.15 7.97 1.14
C HIS A 330 2.61 7.98 1.08
N VAL A 331 1.96 7.51 2.15
CA VAL A 331 0.48 7.45 2.26
C VAL A 331 -0.10 8.51 3.19
N GLU A 332 0.76 9.29 3.80
CA GLU A 332 0.41 10.46 4.59
C GLU A 332 -0.18 11.54 3.69
N SER A 333 -1.05 12.40 4.24
CA SER A 333 -1.52 13.56 3.48
C SER A 333 -0.36 14.50 3.20
N ILE A 334 -0.32 15.10 2.00
CA ILE A 334 0.68 16.10 1.67
C ILE A 334 0.69 17.28 2.65
N VAL A 335 -0.48 17.60 3.23
CA VAL A 335 -0.61 18.61 4.29
C VAL A 335 0.23 18.23 5.51
N ASP A 336 0.10 16.99 5.97
CA ASP A 336 0.82 16.47 7.14
C ASP A 336 2.33 16.41 6.85
N LEU A 337 2.72 16.01 5.63
CA LEU A 337 4.12 15.94 5.19
C LEU A 337 4.79 17.32 5.13
N VAL A 338 4.13 18.33 4.57
CA VAL A 338 4.64 19.70 4.52
C VAL A 338 4.75 20.30 5.93
N LYS A 339 3.76 20.07 6.80
CA LYS A 339 3.81 20.52 8.20
C LYS A 339 4.97 19.89 8.97
N ALA A 340 5.15 18.57 8.84
CA ALA A 340 6.27 17.87 9.47
C ALA A 340 7.62 18.40 8.96
N HIS A 341 7.74 18.66 7.66
CA HIS A 341 8.96 19.25 7.09
C HIS A 341 9.27 20.64 7.68
N ARG A 342 8.26 21.51 7.79
CA ARG A 342 8.40 22.84 8.41
C ARG A 342 8.75 22.77 9.91
N GLN A 343 8.42 21.67 10.58
CA GLN A 343 8.82 21.39 11.96
C GLN A 343 10.23 20.78 12.08
N GLY A 344 10.96 20.63 10.97
CA GLY A 344 12.34 20.14 10.94
C GLY A 344 12.49 18.67 10.54
N ALA A 345 11.41 17.96 10.18
CA ALA A 345 11.52 16.59 9.71
C ALA A 345 12.11 16.52 8.29
N ASN A 346 13.01 15.55 8.08
CA ASN A 346 13.58 15.30 6.75
C ASN A 346 12.60 14.46 5.91
N ILE A 347 11.68 15.14 5.21
CA ILE A 347 10.60 14.53 4.44
C ILE A 347 10.91 14.52 2.94
N PHE A 348 11.22 15.70 2.38
CA PHE A 348 11.40 15.86 0.95
C PHE A 348 12.88 15.68 0.57
N PRO A 349 13.20 14.84 -0.42
CA PRO A 349 14.58 14.69 -0.88
C PRO A 349 15.12 16.01 -1.45
N SER A 350 16.43 16.20 -1.35
CA SER A 350 17.13 17.30 -1.99
C SER A 350 17.34 17.05 -3.49
N ASN A 351 17.72 18.12 -4.20
CA ASN A 351 18.07 18.11 -5.62
C ASN A 351 16.96 17.56 -6.52
N ILE A 352 15.72 17.98 -6.31
CA ILE A 352 14.62 17.62 -7.20
C ILE A 352 14.73 18.45 -8.48
N ASP A 353 14.74 17.80 -9.63
CA ASP A 353 14.78 18.46 -10.93
C ASP A 353 13.37 18.81 -11.41
N ILE A 354 12.41 17.91 -11.14
CA ILE A 354 11.03 18.06 -11.57
C ILE A 354 10.02 17.63 -10.51
N VAL A 355 8.96 18.42 -10.35
CA VAL A 355 7.78 18.06 -9.53
C VAL A 355 6.59 17.85 -10.44
N THR A 356 5.86 16.75 -10.28
CA THR A 356 4.56 16.54 -10.96
C THR A 356 3.44 16.40 -9.95
N GLY A 357 2.23 16.84 -10.27
CA GLY A 357 1.06 16.47 -9.47
C GLY A 357 -0.31 16.76 -10.08
N GLY A 358 -1.19 15.77 -10.01
CA GLY A 358 -2.60 15.88 -10.39
C GLY A 358 -3.48 16.18 -9.17
N PHE A 359 -3.61 17.45 -8.80
CA PHE A 359 -4.31 17.80 -7.56
C PHE A 359 -5.83 17.58 -7.71
N PRO A 360 -6.55 17.17 -6.64
CA PRO A 360 -7.97 16.85 -6.74
C PRO A 360 -8.84 18.03 -7.20
N CYS A 361 -9.72 17.77 -8.16
CA CYS A 361 -10.62 18.76 -8.76
C CYS A 361 -12.11 18.57 -8.42
N GLN A 362 -12.44 17.63 -7.53
CA GLN A 362 -13.83 17.20 -7.30
C GLN A 362 -14.75 18.34 -6.83
N ASP A 363 -14.18 19.39 -6.25
CA ASP A 363 -14.90 20.59 -5.78
C ASP A 363 -15.08 21.68 -6.86
N PHE A 364 -14.42 21.53 -8.02
CA PHE A 364 -14.50 22.46 -9.17
C PHE A 364 -15.24 21.88 -10.39
N SER A 365 -15.78 20.65 -10.30
CA SER A 365 -16.43 19.98 -11.43
C SER A 365 -17.87 20.46 -11.67
N MET A 366 -18.35 20.44 -12.92
CA MET A 366 -19.72 20.85 -13.30
C MET A 366 -20.83 19.97 -12.69
N SER A 367 -20.50 18.79 -12.16
CA SER A 367 -21.46 17.79 -11.65
C SER A 367 -21.55 17.75 -10.11
N GLY A 368 -20.68 18.49 -9.40
CA GLY A 368 -20.72 18.62 -7.94
C GLY A 368 -21.08 20.06 -7.55
N LEU A 369 -22.00 20.22 -6.60
CA LEU A 369 -22.46 21.51 -6.05
C LEU A 369 -21.36 22.58 -6.02
N ARG A 370 -21.67 23.75 -6.60
CA ARG A 370 -20.86 24.96 -6.88
C ARG A 370 -20.00 25.51 -5.71
N SER A 371 -19.13 24.70 -5.14
CA SER A 371 -18.42 25.03 -3.90
C SER A 371 -17.00 25.54 -4.16
N GLY A 372 -16.39 25.25 -5.33
CA GLY A 372 -15.10 25.83 -5.73
C GLY A 372 -14.01 25.63 -4.67
N PHE A 373 -13.37 26.73 -4.24
CA PHE A 373 -12.37 26.75 -3.16
C PHE A 373 -12.93 26.41 -1.77
N ASN A 374 -14.26 26.35 -1.60
CA ASN A 374 -14.96 26.12 -0.34
C ASN A 374 -15.48 24.68 -0.23
N SER A 375 -14.58 23.69 -0.33
CA SER A 375 -14.96 22.28 -0.22
C SER A 375 -15.52 21.94 1.17
N HIS A 376 -16.58 21.13 1.22
CA HIS A 376 -17.11 20.53 2.46
C HIS A 376 -16.36 19.24 2.86
N LYS A 377 -15.20 18.95 2.25
CA LYS A 377 -14.35 17.80 2.58
C LYS A 377 -12.95 18.26 3.01
N ASP A 378 -12.40 17.59 4.02
CA ASP A 378 -11.03 17.81 4.48
C ASP A 378 -9.98 17.20 3.52
N HIS A 379 -8.71 17.48 3.77
CA HIS A 379 -7.55 16.94 3.03
C HIS A 379 -7.37 15.41 3.15
N LYS A 380 -8.14 14.73 4.01
CA LYS A 380 -8.18 13.26 4.15
C LYS A 380 -9.43 12.66 3.47
N GLY A 381 -10.28 13.50 2.87
CA GLY A 381 -11.49 13.10 2.15
C GLY A 381 -12.73 12.90 3.04
N LYS A 382 -12.71 13.26 4.32
CA LYS A 382 -13.86 13.20 5.23
C LYS A 382 -14.74 14.44 5.10
N ILE A 383 -16.06 14.27 5.28
CA ILE A 383 -17.04 15.37 5.23
C ILE A 383 -16.93 16.20 6.51
N ILE A 384 -16.80 17.51 6.35
CA ILE A 384 -16.83 18.50 7.41
C ILE A 384 -18.29 18.93 7.62
N LYS A 385 -18.85 18.67 8.80
CA LYS A 385 -20.17 19.18 9.19
C LYS A 385 -19.97 20.42 10.07
N ASN A 386 -20.38 21.59 9.57
CA ASN A 386 -20.49 22.86 10.30
C ASN A 386 -19.20 23.66 10.60
N GLU A 387 -18.14 23.59 9.79
CA GLU A 387 -16.97 24.48 9.92
C GLU A 387 -16.74 25.35 8.68
N ILE A 388 -16.20 26.56 8.89
CA ILE A 388 -15.84 27.54 7.84
C ILE A 388 -14.70 26.95 6.99
N PRO A 389 -14.74 27.04 5.64
CA PRO A 389 -13.69 26.50 4.77
C PRO A 389 -12.29 27.07 5.09
N THR A 390 -11.36 26.22 5.54
CA THR A 390 -9.95 26.60 5.80
C THR A 390 -9.04 26.30 4.59
N ILE A 391 -7.76 26.70 4.66
CA ILE A 391 -6.71 26.34 3.67
C ILE A 391 -6.51 24.81 3.56
N GLU A 392 -7.02 24.05 4.52
CA GLU A 392 -6.89 22.59 4.60
C GLU A 392 -8.05 21.83 3.94
N THR A 393 -8.95 22.56 3.28
CA THR A 393 -10.04 21.98 2.49
C THR A 393 -9.54 21.44 1.15
N ARG A 394 -10.21 20.40 0.65
CA ARG A 394 -9.77 19.67 -0.54
C ARG A 394 -9.61 20.54 -1.81
N GLY A 395 -10.38 21.62 -1.92
CA GLY A 395 -10.30 22.60 -3.02
C GLY A 395 -9.04 23.48 -3.02
N LYS A 396 -8.28 23.53 -1.92
CA LYS A 396 -7.02 24.28 -1.82
C LYS A 396 -5.77 23.37 -1.80
N LEU A 397 -5.91 22.09 -2.13
CA LEU A 397 -4.78 21.15 -2.19
C LEU A 397 -3.68 21.54 -3.19
N TYR A 398 -3.99 22.32 -4.22
CA TYR A 398 -2.98 22.86 -5.14
C TYR A 398 -2.01 23.84 -4.46
N MET A 399 -2.43 24.51 -3.37
CA MET A 399 -1.54 25.37 -2.58
C MET A 399 -0.48 24.56 -1.84
N TRP A 400 -0.79 23.31 -1.47
CA TRP A 400 0.18 22.40 -0.88
C TRP A 400 1.15 21.84 -1.93
N LEU A 401 0.70 21.63 -3.18
CA LEU A 401 1.59 21.39 -4.31
C LEU A 401 2.55 22.58 -4.52
N ARG A 402 2.03 23.81 -4.50
CA ARG A 402 2.85 25.03 -4.55
C ARG A 402 3.85 25.10 -3.39
N ASP A 403 3.44 24.78 -2.16
CA ASP A 403 4.33 24.77 -1.00
C ASP A 403 5.46 23.72 -1.15
N VAL A 404 5.22 22.58 -1.79
CA VAL A 404 6.28 21.62 -2.10
C VAL A 404 7.22 22.15 -3.18
N ILE A 405 6.70 22.87 -4.17
CA ILE A 405 7.51 23.57 -5.18
C ILE A 405 8.42 24.61 -4.49
N GLU A 406 7.90 25.36 -3.52
CA GLU A 406 8.67 26.32 -2.70
C GLU A 406 9.80 25.63 -1.92
N ILE A 407 9.50 24.48 -1.31
CA ILE A 407 10.45 23.70 -0.50
C ILE A 407 11.55 23.10 -1.36
N THR A 408 11.17 22.44 -2.45
CA THR A 408 12.08 21.60 -3.25
C THR A 408 12.72 22.35 -4.42
N LYS A 409 12.16 23.51 -4.78
CA LYS A 409 12.69 24.46 -5.76
C LYS A 409 13.08 23.80 -7.10
N PRO A 410 12.23 22.95 -7.69
CA PRO A 410 12.58 22.19 -8.90
C PRO A 410 12.82 23.11 -10.11
N LYS A 411 13.58 22.64 -11.10
CA LYS A 411 13.77 23.38 -12.36
C LYS A 411 12.47 23.51 -13.15
N ILE A 412 11.64 22.46 -13.12
CA ILE A 412 10.32 22.41 -13.76
C ILE A 412 9.29 21.86 -12.78
N PHE A 413 8.06 22.38 -12.81
CA PHE A 413 6.93 21.67 -12.23
C PHE A 413 5.82 21.48 -13.27
N ILE A 414 5.03 20.42 -13.08
CA ILE A 414 3.87 20.11 -13.91
C ILE A 414 2.67 19.86 -13.02
N ALA A 415 1.64 20.69 -13.15
CA ALA A 415 0.36 20.48 -12.49
C ALA A 415 -0.66 19.96 -13.52
N GLU A 416 -1.32 18.84 -13.23
CA GLU A 416 -2.39 18.29 -14.07
C GLU A 416 -3.75 18.56 -13.44
N ASN A 417 -4.74 18.84 -14.30
CA ASN A 417 -6.13 18.96 -13.87
C ASN A 417 -7.15 18.70 -15.01
N VAL A 418 -8.44 18.71 -14.70
CA VAL A 418 -9.55 18.53 -15.65
C VAL A 418 -9.84 19.79 -16.48
N LYS A 419 -10.36 19.61 -17.69
CA LYS A 419 -10.74 20.70 -18.62
C LYS A 419 -11.70 21.73 -18.04
N GLY A 420 -12.61 21.34 -17.14
CA GLY A 420 -13.57 22.27 -16.53
C GLY A 420 -12.90 23.46 -15.82
N LEU A 421 -11.65 23.30 -15.37
CA LEU A 421 -10.88 24.35 -14.69
C LEU A 421 -10.58 25.56 -15.59
N VAL A 422 -10.31 25.34 -16.88
CA VAL A 422 -9.96 26.44 -17.81
C VAL A 422 -11.18 27.23 -18.28
N ASN A 423 -12.38 26.67 -18.15
CA ASN A 423 -13.62 27.37 -18.49
C ASN A 423 -14.03 28.42 -17.44
N LEU A 424 -13.36 28.41 -16.28
CA LEU A 424 -13.50 29.41 -15.23
C LEU A 424 -12.33 30.40 -15.37
N SER A 425 -12.47 31.38 -16.27
CA SER A 425 -11.39 32.31 -16.68
C SER A 425 -10.61 32.91 -15.50
N ASN A 426 -11.29 33.30 -14.43
CA ASN A 426 -10.65 33.83 -13.22
C ASN A 426 -9.81 32.79 -12.48
N VAL A 427 -10.26 31.53 -12.42
CA VAL A 427 -9.57 30.45 -11.69
C VAL A 427 -8.25 30.06 -12.36
N LYS A 428 -8.23 29.99 -13.71
CA LYS A 428 -7.01 29.76 -14.49
C LYS A 428 -5.92 30.78 -14.16
N THR A 429 -6.27 32.07 -14.11
CA THR A 429 -5.32 33.15 -13.84
C THR A 429 -4.86 33.13 -12.38
N ILE A 430 -5.76 32.88 -11.43
CA ILE A 430 -5.42 32.74 -10.00
C ILE A 430 -4.40 31.63 -9.80
N ILE A 431 -4.65 30.42 -10.31
CA ILE A 431 -3.74 29.28 -10.14
C ILE A 431 -2.38 29.53 -10.77
N GLN A 432 -2.34 30.16 -11.95
CA GLN A 432 -1.07 30.54 -12.58
C GLN A 432 -0.29 31.54 -11.74
N ASN A 433 -0.95 32.58 -11.22
CA ASN A 433 -0.32 33.58 -10.36
C ASN A 433 0.17 32.97 -9.04
N ASP A 434 -0.63 32.09 -8.42
CA ASP A 434 -0.26 31.39 -7.20
C ASP A 434 0.99 30.53 -7.41
N PHE A 435 1.05 29.76 -8.50
CA PHE A 435 2.25 28.99 -8.82
C PHE A 435 3.44 29.86 -9.23
N ALA A 436 3.20 30.95 -9.97
CA ALA A 436 4.25 31.88 -10.35
C ALA A 436 4.90 32.51 -9.13
N SER A 437 4.12 32.80 -8.08
CA SER A 437 4.56 33.40 -6.82
C SER A 437 5.50 32.54 -5.99
N ALA A 438 5.58 31.24 -6.26
CA ALA A 438 6.53 30.35 -5.59
C ALA A 438 7.99 30.79 -5.84
N ASP A 439 8.86 30.56 -4.87
CA ASP A 439 10.26 30.97 -4.80
C ASP A 439 10.40 32.47 -5.09
N GLU A 440 9.60 33.29 -4.41
CA GLU A 440 9.57 34.77 -4.53
C GLU A 440 9.34 35.27 -5.97
N ASN A 441 8.29 34.76 -6.64
CA ASN A 441 8.06 34.98 -8.07
C ASN A 441 9.12 34.35 -8.99
N GLY A 442 9.73 33.24 -8.55
CA GLY A 442 10.85 32.57 -9.18
C GLY A 442 10.51 31.75 -10.42
N TYR A 443 9.22 31.53 -10.72
CA TYR A 443 8.78 30.69 -11.84
C TYR A 443 8.14 31.50 -12.98
N ILE A 444 8.39 31.07 -14.22
CA ILE A 444 7.57 31.40 -15.38
C ILE A 444 6.53 30.29 -15.50
N VAL A 445 5.26 30.62 -15.36
CA VAL A 445 4.16 29.67 -15.59
C VAL A 445 3.59 29.95 -16.97
N LEU A 446 3.69 28.96 -17.85
CA LEU A 446 3.21 29.08 -19.22
C LEU A 446 1.69 29.00 -19.25
N ASP A 447 1.11 29.54 -20.33
CA ASP A 447 -0.31 29.35 -20.60
C ASP A 447 -0.65 27.85 -20.60
N PRO A 448 -1.58 27.39 -19.73
CA PRO A 448 -1.95 25.99 -19.61
C PRO A 448 -2.62 25.51 -20.89
N GLN A 449 -2.24 24.32 -21.35
CA GLN A 449 -2.80 23.69 -22.55
C GLN A 449 -3.72 22.52 -22.20
N VAL A 450 -4.78 22.37 -22.99
CA VAL A 450 -5.64 21.18 -22.94
C VAL A 450 -5.11 20.15 -23.93
N LEU A 451 -4.70 18.99 -23.43
CA LEU A 451 -4.25 17.86 -24.23
C LEU A 451 -5.36 16.82 -24.29
N HIS A 452 -5.72 16.39 -25.50
CA HIS A 452 -6.67 15.31 -25.74
C HIS A 452 -5.93 13.99 -25.98
N ALA A 453 -6.14 12.97 -25.16
CA ALA A 453 -5.38 11.73 -25.19
C ALA A 453 -5.36 11.02 -26.56
N ALA A 454 -6.47 11.05 -27.30
CA ALA A 454 -6.53 10.49 -28.67
C ALA A 454 -5.60 11.14 -29.69
N ASP A 455 -5.19 12.40 -29.48
CA ASP A 455 -4.19 13.06 -30.35
C ASP A 455 -2.77 12.50 -30.12
N TYR A 456 -2.59 11.63 -29.11
CA TYR A 456 -1.32 11.02 -28.70
C TYR A 456 -1.34 9.49 -28.73
N GLY A 457 -2.25 8.89 -29.49
CA GLY A 457 -2.30 7.43 -29.70
C GLY A 457 -2.98 6.62 -28.60
N ILE A 458 -3.59 7.29 -27.62
CA ILE A 458 -4.40 6.65 -26.58
C ILE A 458 -5.85 6.57 -27.08
N PRO A 459 -6.48 5.39 -27.18
CA PRO A 459 -7.84 5.24 -27.74
C PRO A 459 -8.93 5.70 -26.74
N GLN A 460 -8.82 6.93 -26.24
CA GLN A 460 -9.70 7.47 -25.22
C GLN A 460 -10.01 8.94 -25.46
N SER A 461 -11.29 9.31 -25.36
CA SER A 461 -11.72 10.69 -25.27
C SER A 461 -11.50 11.19 -23.84
N ARG A 462 -10.28 11.64 -23.55
CA ARG A 462 -9.88 12.18 -22.25
C ARG A 462 -9.07 13.46 -22.45
N GLU A 463 -9.61 14.57 -21.97
CA GLU A 463 -8.95 15.88 -22.01
C GLU A 463 -8.40 16.25 -20.65
N ARG A 464 -7.16 16.77 -20.62
CA ARG A 464 -6.49 17.26 -19.41
C ARG A 464 -5.80 18.58 -19.64
N VAL A 465 -5.95 19.47 -18.66
CA VAL A 465 -5.25 20.74 -18.58
C VAL A 465 -3.90 20.48 -17.93
N ILE A 466 -2.84 20.90 -18.59
CA ILE A 466 -1.48 20.76 -18.09
C ILE A 466 -0.93 22.17 -17.88
N PHE A 467 -0.48 22.45 -16.65
CA PHE A 467 0.27 23.64 -16.28
C PHE A 467 1.75 23.27 -16.23
N ILE A 468 2.60 24.05 -16.90
CA ILE A 468 4.06 23.88 -16.84
C ILE A 468 4.67 25.16 -16.32
N GLY A 469 5.38 25.08 -15.20
CA GLY A 469 6.17 26.17 -14.68
C GLY A 469 7.66 25.86 -14.71
N ILE A 470 8.47 26.87 -15.02
CA ILE A 470 9.90 26.74 -15.23
C ILE A 470 10.64 27.78 -14.40
N LYS A 471 11.63 27.36 -13.63
CA LYS A 471 12.38 28.22 -12.72
C LYS A 471 13.26 29.21 -13.48
N LYS A 472 13.04 30.50 -13.28
CA LYS A 472 13.74 31.60 -13.97
C LYS A 472 15.25 31.54 -13.79
N SER A 473 15.71 31.36 -12.56
CA SER A 473 17.14 31.36 -12.22
C SER A 473 17.90 30.12 -12.71
N ALA A 474 17.19 29.06 -13.08
CA ALA A 474 17.82 27.87 -13.69
C ALA A 474 18.02 28.02 -15.20
N LEU A 475 17.26 28.89 -15.86
CA LEU A 475 17.26 29.02 -17.32
C LEU A 475 18.53 29.70 -17.86
N LYS A 476 18.97 29.24 -19.04
CA LYS A 476 19.91 30.01 -19.88
C LYS A 476 19.28 31.35 -20.27
N PRO A 477 20.08 32.43 -20.42
CA PRO A 477 19.56 33.74 -20.82
C PRO A 477 18.74 33.74 -22.12
N SER A 478 19.14 32.94 -23.11
CA SER A 478 18.40 32.77 -24.37
C SER A 478 17.02 32.15 -24.14
N SER A 479 16.95 31.11 -23.31
CA SER A 479 15.73 30.37 -23.00
C SER A 479 14.78 31.19 -22.14
N LEU A 480 15.32 31.95 -21.17
CA LEU A 480 14.56 32.90 -20.36
C LEU A 480 13.89 33.98 -21.23
N LYS A 481 14.66 34.57 -22.16
CA LYS A 481 14.14 35.57 -23.10
C LYS A 481 13.03 35.01 -23.99
N GLU A 482 13.17 33.79 -24.48
CA GLU A 482 12.16 33.17 -25.35
C GLU A 482 10.89 32.78 -24.58
N LEU A 483 11.03 32.12 -23.42
CA LEU A 483 9.90 31.64 -22.62
C LEU A 483 9.10 32.78 -21.96
N SER A 484 9.66 33.99 -21.88
CA SER A 484 8.96 35.18 -21.38
C SER A 484 8.14 35.91 -22.46
N ARG A 485 8.15 35.44 -23.71
CA ARG A 485 7.36 36.03 -24.80
C ARG A 485 5.90 35.59 -24.72
N GLN A 486 5.00 36.44 -25.22
CA GLN A 486 3.59 36.08 -25.39
C GLN A 486 3.42 34.87 -26.32
N THR A 487 4.15 34.86 -27.44
CA THR A 487 4.18 33.73 -28.38
C THR A 487 5.55 33.07 -28.31
N ILE A 488 5.57 31.83 -27.83
CA ILE A 488 6.79 31.04 -27.66
C ILE A 488 7.10 30.32 -28.96
N ASN A 489 8.33 30.43 -29.45
CA ASN A 489 8.78 29.65 -30.59
C ASN A 489 8.62 28.14 -30.31
N ASP A 490 8.08 27.39 -31.27
CA ASP A 490 7.89 25.94 -31.20
C ASP A 490 9.14 25.17 -30.75
N LYS A 491 10.35 25.64 -31.08
CA LYS A 491 11.62 25.05 -30.61
C LYS A 491 11.73 25.03 -29.09
N TYR A 492 11.18 26.02 -28.40
CA TYR A 492 11.22 26.18 -26.95
C TYR A 492 9.90 25.80 -26.28
N ASN A 493 8.88 25.36 -27.00
CA ASN A 493 7.58 25.04 -26.40
C ASN A 493 7.62 23.67 -25.70
N PRO A 494 7.38 23.56 -24.38
CA PRO A 494 7.50 22.29 -23.66
C PRO A 494 6.32 21.34 -23.85
N TYR A 495 5.22 21.77 -24.47
CA TYR A 495 4.09 20.90 -24.73
C TYR A 495 4.39 19.98 -25.93
N PRO A 496 4.04 18.68 -25.85
CA PRO A 496 4.22 17.76 -26.96
C PRO A 496 3.28 18.12 -28.13
N LYS A 497 3.69 17.77 -29.36
CA LYS A 497 2.84 17.92 -30.54
C LYS A 497 1.95 16.68 -30.71
N PRO A 498 0.69 16.83 -31.18
CA PRO A 498 -0.14 15.72 -31.61
C PRO A 498 0.60 14.79 -32.58
N THR A 499 0.39 13.49 -32.40
CA THR A 499 1.01 12.42 -33.20
C THR A 499 -0.04 11.61 -33.96
N HIS A 500 -1.30 11.72 -33.55
CA HIS A 500 -2.43 11.02 -34.15
C HIS A 500 -3.52 11.99 -34.61
N ALA A 501 -4.20 11.62 -35.69
CA ALA A 501 -5.22 12.42 -36.35
C ALA A 501 -6.61 12.15 -35.74
N PHE A 502 -6.86 12.67 -34.54
CA PHE A 502 -8.21 12.69 -33.96
C PHE A 502 -8.88 14.05 -34.16
N ASN A 503 -8.39 15.10 -33.50
CA ASN A 503 -8.94 16.46 -33.64
C ASN A 503 -8.30 17.23 -34.79
N LYS A 504 -7.10 16.84 -35.21
CA LYS A 504 -6.31 17.53 -36.24
C LYS A 504 -6.07 16.61 -37.42
N LYS A 505 -6.14 17.18 -38.63
CA LYS A 505 -5.82 16.47 -39.87
C LYS A 505 -4.55 17.06 -40.46
N ASN A 506 -3.54 16.21 -40.65
CA ASN A 506 -2.26 16.53 -41.28
C ASN A 506 -1.68 15.20 -41.83
N SER A 507 -0.98 15.23 -42.97
CA SER A 507 -0.38 14.07 -43.62
C SER A 507 0.60 13.28 -42.74
N HIS A 508 1.26 13.93 -41.78
CA HIS A 508 2.25 13.30 -40.89
C HIS A 508 1.65 12.66 -39.63
N LEU A 509 0.33 12.77 -39.44
CA LEU A 509 -0.37 12.22 -38.27
C LEU A 509 -0.89 10.81 -38.57
N LYS A 510 -0.65 9.87 -37.66
CA LYS A 510 -1.15 8.50 -37.75
C LYS A 510 -2.64 8.46 -37.44
N SER A 511 -3.38 7.55 -38.07
CA SER A 511 -4.81 7.35 -37.80
C SER A 511 -5.08 7.09 -36.31
N SER A 512 -6.22 7.57 -35.78
CA SER A 512 -6.58 7.36 -34.38
C SER A 512 -6.65 5.87 -34.04
N VAL A 513 -6.10 5.49 -32.90
CA VAL A 513 -6.18 4.10 -32.41
C VAL A 513 -7.61 3.80 -31.96
N THR A 514 -8.13 2.64 -32.37
CA THR A 514 -9.49 2.19 -32.04
C THR A 514 -9.51 1.25 -30.84
N LEU A 515 -10.67 1.11 -30.18
CA LEU A 515 -10.85 0.12 -29.13
C LEU A 515 -10.66 -1.31 -29.64
N LYS A 516 -11.09 -1.61 -30.88
CA LYS A 516 -10.92 -2.93 -31.51
C LYS A 516 -9.46 -3.35 -31.56
N THR A 517 -8.59 -2.40 -31.88
CA THR A 517 -7.13 -2.60 -31.89
C THR A 517 -6.61 -2.98 -30.51
N ILE A 518 -7.08 -2.31 -29.45
CA ILE A 518 -6.53 -2.48 -28.10
C ILE A 518 -7.19 -3.61 -27.31
N LEU A 519 -8.44 -3.97 -27.62
CA LEU A 519 -9.20 -4.96 -26.87
C LEU A 519 -9.33 -6.30 -27.61
N GLY A 520 -9.01 -6.35 -28.90
CA GLY A 520 -9.32 -7.49 -29.78
C GLY A 520 -8.66 -8.82 -29.40
N TYR A 521 -7.54 -8.79 -28.68
CA TYR A 521 -6.82 -9.99 -28.24
C TYR A 521 -7.22 -10.46 -26.83
N LEU A 522 -8.04 -9.69 -26.10
CA LEU A 522 -8.43 -10.03 -24.74
C LEU A 522 -9.48 -11.14 -24.75
N LYS A 523 -9.20 -12.20 -24.01
CA LYS A 523 -10.19 -13.24 -23.71
C LYS A 523 -11.35 -12.68 -22.89
N GLU A 524 -12.53 -13.26 -23.07
CA GLU A 524 -13.69 -12.93 -22.23
C GLU A 524 -13.40 -13.25 -20.74
N PRO A 525 -14.06 -12.55 -19.79
CA PRO A 525 -13.75 -12.66 -18.36
C PRO A 525 -13.77 -14.09 -17.79
N GLU A 526 -14.65 -14.94 -18.29
CA GLU A 526 -14.80 -16.35 -17.90
C GLU A 526 -13.63 -17.24 -18.34
N GLU A 527 -12.94 -16.87 -19.42
CA GLU A 527 -11.81 -17.61 -20.00
C GLU A 527 -10.45 -17.06 -19.57
N SER A 528 -10.44 -15.87 -18.97
CA SER A 528 -9.21 -15.20 -18.56
C SER A 528 -8.71 -15.68 -17.19
N VAL A 529 -7.39 -15.78 -17.04
CA VAL A 529 -6.72 -16.00 -15.75
C VAL A 529 -6.31 -14.70 -15.06
N ASP A 530 -6.26 -13.58 -15.79
CA ASP A 530 -5.92 -12.26 -15.23
C ASP A 530 -7.09 -11.76 -14.34
N PRO A 531 -6.88 -11.59 -13.02
CA PRO A 531 -7.90 -11.07 -12.12
C PRO A 531 -8.49 -9.74 -12.62
N SER A 532 -7.67 -8.86 -13.20
CA SER A 532 -8.09 -7.55 -13.71
C SER A 532 -9.05 -7.67 -14.91
N GLN A 533 -9.03 -8.80 -15.62
CA GLN A 533 -9.97 -9.12 -16.70
C GLN A 533 -11.18 -9.92 -16.19
N ARG A 534 -11.01 -10.79 -15.19
CA ARG A 534 -12.08 -11.65 -14.66
C ARG A 534 -13.18 -10.90 -13.92
N TYR A 535 -12.81 -9.90 -13.12
CA TYR A 535 -13.77 -9.17 -12.29
C TYR A 535 -14.21 -7.89 -12.98
N TYR A 536 -15.52 -7.66 -13.01
CA TYR A 536 -16.10 -6.42 -13.54
C TYR A 536 -17.39 -6.07 -12.80
N SER A 537 -17.85 -4.84 -12.95
CA SER A 537 -19.09 -4.36 -12.32
C SER A 537 -20.32 -5.11 -12.86
N LYS A 538 -21.10 -5.70 -11.94
CA LYS A 538 -22.39 -6.36 -12.24
C LYS A 538 -23.58 -5.42 -12.05
N ALA A 539 -23.36 -4.10 -12.03
CA ALA A 539 -24.43 -3.12 -11.91
C ALA A 539 -25.36 -3.24 -13.13
N LYS A 540 -26.66 -3.42 -12.86
CA LYS A 540 -27.71 -3.59 -13.88
C LYS A 540 -27.79 -2.36 -14.80
N TYR A 541 -28.32 -2.57 -15.99
CA TYR A 541 -28.69 -1.48 -16.88
C TYR A 541 -29.82 -0.65 -16.23
N MET A 542 -29.66 0.68 -16.22
CA MET A 542 -30.61 1.63 -15.60
C MET A 542 -31.32 2.53 -16.62
N GLY A 543 -31.14 2.29 -17.93
CA GLY A 543 -31.70 3.11 -19.00
C GLY A 543 -30.71 4.15 -19.56
N LYS A 544 -30.87 4.50 -20.84
CA LYS A 544 -29.95 5.40 -21.59
C LYS A 544 -29.79 6.81 -21.00
N HIS A 545 -30.73 7.24 -20.17
CA HIS A 545 -30.70 8.56 -19.52
C HIS A 545 -29.69 8.63 -18.38
N CYS A 546 -29.26 7.49 -17.83
CA CYS A 546 -28.24 7.43 -16.79
C CYS A 546 -26.84 7.39 -17.41
N GLN A 547 -25.86 7.98 -16.73
CA GLN A 547 -24.47 7.96 -17.16
C GLN A 547 -23.88 6.53 -17.13
N GLY A 548 -22.99 6.22 -18.08
CA GLY A 548 -22.36 4.90 -18.17
C GLY A 548 -23.27 3.76 -18.63
N GLN A 549 -24.47 4.05 -19.16
CA GLN A 549 -25.41 3.04 -19.68
C GLN A 549 -25.30 2.83 -21.20
N SER A 550 -24.24 3.34 -21.85
CA SER A 550 -23.99 3.15 -23.28
C SER A 550 -23.02 2.00 -23.54
N GLU A 551 -23.23 1.27 -24.63
CA GLU A 551 -22.22 0.38 -25.22
C GLU A 551 -21.10 1.20 -25.87
N VAL A 552 -19.85 0.78 -25.67
CA VAL A 552 -18.69 1.39 -26.31
C VAL A 552 -18.68 1.16 -27.82
N ASN A 553 -18.19 2.14 -28.58
CA ASN A 553 -17.95 1.97 -30.01
C ASN A 553 -16.58 1.31 -30.24
N ILE A 554 -16.56 0.04 -30.66
CA ILE A 554 -15.31 -0.70 -30.83
C ILE A 554 -14.44 -0.15 -31.96
N ASP A 555 -15.05 0.41 -33.01
CA ASP A 555 -14.33 0.99 -34.15
C ASP A 555 -13.91 2.45 -33.91
N GLY A 556 -14.25 3.01 -32.75
CA GLY A 556 -13.88 4.36 -32.33
C GLY A 556 -12.93 4.38 -31.13
N ILE A 557 -12.81 5.56 -30.51
CA ILE A 557 -12.14 5.73 -29.23
C ILE A 557 -13.11 5.46 -28.07
N GLY A 558 -12.58 5.04 -26.94
CA GLY A 558 -13.34 4.84 -25.71
C GLY A 558 -13.72 6.12 -25.00
N PRO A 559 -14.70 6.06 -24.09
CA PRO A 559 -15.10 7.19 -23.25
C PRO A 559 -14.03 7.52 -22.19
N THR A 560 -14.16 8.69 -21.56
CA THR A 560 -13.41 8.98 -20.33
C THR A 560 -13.79 7.96 -19.25
N ILE A 561 -12.83 7.15 -18.81
CA ILE A 561 -12.99 6.28 -17.65
C ILE A 561 -13.02 7.15 -16.39
N ARG A 562 -14.02 6.90 -15.54
CA ARG A 562 -14.34 7.71 -14.36
C ARG A 562 -14.05 6.94 -13.08
N ALA A 563 -13.65 7.66 -12.04
CA ALA A 563 -13.34 7.07 -10.74
C ALA A 563 -14.59 6.67 -9.94
N GLU A 564 -15.72 7.35 -10.19
CA GLU A 564 -17.03 6.96 -9.65
C GLU A 564 -17.60 5.83 -10.51
N HIS A 565 -17.57 4.60 -9.99
CA HIS A 565 -17.79 3.38 -10.78
C HIS A 565 -19.13 2.66 -10.49
N HIS A 566 -20.00 3.22 -9.64
CA HIS A 566 -21.25 2.59 -9.17
C HIS A 566 -22.34 2.52 -10.26
N GLY A 567 -22.05 1.89 -11.41
CA GLY A 567 -22.92 1.85 -12.58
C GLY A 567 -22.52 2.84 -13.69
N ASN A 568 -21.55 3.71 -13.43
CA ASN A 568 -21.07 4.73 -14.37
C ASN A 568 -19.92 4.24 -15.28
N ILE A 569 -19.64 2.93 -15.32
CA ILE A 569 -18.67 2.32 -16.24
C ILE A 569 -19.42 1.80 -17.47
N GLU A 570 -19.05 2.27 -18.65
CA GLU A 570 -19.70 1.91 -19.91
C GLU A 570 -19.74 0.40 -20.16
N PHE A 571 -20.75 -0.01 -20.94
CA PHE A 571 -20.91 -1.40 -21.34
C PHE A 571 -19.88 -1.74 -22.42
N ARG A 572 -19.17 -2.86 -22.26
CA ARG A 572 -18.40 -3.44 -23.37
C ARG A 572 -19.34 -4.02 -24.42
N ARG A 573 -20.45 -4.59 -23.95
CA ARG A 573 -21.51 -5.19 -24.76
C ARG A 573 -22.85 -5.01 -24.06
N LEU A 574 -23.85 -4.50 -24.77
CA LEU A 574 -25.25 -4.50 -24.36
C LEU A 574 -25.97 -5.68 -25.02
N SER A 575 -27.00 -6.19 -24.36
CA SER A 575 -27.91 -7.16 -24.95
C SER A 575 -28.74 -6.54 -26.08
N LYS A 576 -29.31 -7.36 -26.96
CA LYS A 576 -30.23 -6.91 -28.01
C LYS A 576 -31.43 -6.14 -27.44
N GLU A 577 -31.95 -6.59 -26.29
CA GLU A 577 -33.03 -5.91 -25.55
C GLU A 577 -32.65 -4.50 -25.10
N HIS A 578 -31.43 -4.31 -24.59
CA HIS A 578 -30.94 -3.00 -24.15
C HIS A 578 -30.34 -2.15 -25.29
N GLY A 579 -30.41 -2.64 -26.54
CA GLY A 579 -29.98 -1.92 -27.73
C GLY A 579 -28.50 -2.06 -28.07
N GLY A 580 -27.91 -3.23 -27.82
CA GLY A 580 -26.58 -3.61 -28.31
C GLY A 580 -26.46 -3.48 -29.82
N LYS A 581 -25.27 -3.08 -30.28
CA LYS A 581 -24.99 -2.68 -31.67
C LYS A 581 -24.00 -3.59 -32.39
N ILE A 582 -23.31 -4.46 -31.66
CA ILE A 582 -22.29 -5.37 -32.21
C ILE A 582 -22.96 -6.68 -32.64
N ASN A 583 -23.52 -6.70 -33.86
CA ASN A 583 -24.35 -7.81 -34.36
C ASN A 583 -23.62 -9.16 -34.31
N GLU A 584 -22.36 -9.22 -34.72
CA GLU A 584 -21.56 -10.45 -34.72
C GLU A 584 -21.47 -11.08 -33.31
N GLU A 585 -21.24 -10.26 -32.28
CA GLU A 585 -21.16 -10.72 -30.89
C GLU A 585 -22.53 -11.14 -30.33
N LEU A 586 -23.60 -10.47 -30.78
CA LEU A 586 -24.98 -10.79 -30.41
C LEU A 586 -25.46 -12.11 -31.03
N GLU A 587 -25.10 -12.38 -32.28
CA GLU A 587 -25.48 -13.60 -33.01
C GLU A 587 -24.84 -14.85 -32.39
N ILE A 588 -23.61 -14.75 -31.89
CA ILE A 588 -22.91 -15.84 -31.19
C ILE A 588 -23.37 -15.96 -29.72
N GLY A 589 -24.23 -15.04 -29.25
CA GLY A 589 -24.87 -15.12 -27.94
C GLY A 589 -23.97 -14.71 -26.77
N LEU A 590 -22.99 -13.84 -27.01
CA LEU A 590 -22.09 -13.38 -25.94
C LEU A 590 -22.83 -12.51 -24.90
N PRO A 591 -22.49 -12.62 -23.60
CA PRO A 591 -23.26 -12.00 -22.53
C PRO A 591 -23.10 -10.47 -22.49
N GLU A 592 -24.16 -9.78 -22.03
CA GLU A 592 -24.10 -8.37 -21.67
C GLU A 592 -23.14 -8.16 -20.50
N ARG A 593 -22.20 -7.20 -20.65
CA ARG A 593 -21.24 -6.88 -19.59
C ARG A 593 -20.65 -5.48 -19.70
N ARG A 594 -20.23 -4.97 -18.54
CA ARG A 594 -19.45 -3.73 -18.43
C ARG A 594 -17.98 -3.98 -18.73
N LEU A 595 -17.27 -2.90 -19.06
CA LEU A 595 -15.82 -2.95 -19.23
C LEU A 595 -15.15 -3.49 -17.96
N THR A 596 -14.16 -4.36 -18.13
CA THR A 596 -13.32 -4.86 -17.03
C THR A 596 -12.28 -3.79 -16.63
N PRO A 597 -11.68 -3.86 -15.43
CA PRO A 597 -10.56 -3.00 -15.10
C PRO A 597 -9.36 -3.15 -16.03
N ARG A 598 -9.08 -4.36 -16.58
CA ARG A 598 -8.03 -4.56 -17.59
C ARG A 598 -8.34 -3.80 -18.88
N GLU A 599 -9.57 -3.90 -19.39
CA GLU A 599 -10.01 -3.16 -20.57
C GLU A 599 -9.90 -1.64 -20.32
N CYS A 600 -10.37 -1.15 -19.17
CA CYS A 600 -10.23 0.26 -18.79
C CYS A 600 -8.76 0.72 -18.71
N ALA A 601 -7.88 -0.10 -18.14
CA ALA A 601 -6.46 0.18 -18.01
C ALA A 601 -5.79 0.32 -19.38
N LEU A 602 -6.03 -0.64 -20.28
CA LEU A 602 -5.46 -0.64 -21.64
C LEU A 602 -5.98 0.52 -22.49
N ILE A 603 -7.26 0.87 -22.36
CA ILE A 603 -7.84 2.08 -22.99
C ILE A 603 -7.06 3.33 -22.55
N GLN A 604 -6.63 3.39 -21.30
CA GLN A 604 -5.82 4.46 -20.75
C GLN A 604 -4.32 4.31 -20.99
N SER A 605 -3.88 3.38 -21.84
CA SER A 605 -2.46 3.08 -22.13
C SER A 605 -1.65 2.59 -20.92
N PHE A 606 -2.31 2.04 -19.89
CA PHE A 606 -1.57 1.32 -18.87
C PHE A 606 -0.93 0.06 -19.46
N PRO A 607 0.28 -0.30 -19.00
CA PRO A 607 0.97 -1.48 -19.47
C PRO A 607 0.13 -2.76 -19.23
N PRO A 608 0.12 -3.72 -20.17
CA PRO A 608 -0.58 -5.00 -19.99
C PRO A 608 -0.05 -5.76 -18.76
N ASP A 609 1.19 -5.50 -18.33
CA ASP A 609 1.81 -6.07 -17.15
C ASP A 609 1.49 -5.37 -15.83
N TYR A 610 0.80 -4.23 -15.88
CA TYR A 610 0.36 -3.53 -14.69
C TYR A 610 -0.82 -4.25 -14.02
N GLN A 611 -0.79 -4.37 -12.69
CA GLN A 611 -1.80 -5.11 -11.93
C GLN A 611 -2.77 -4.18 -11.19
N PHE A 612 -4.05 -4.30 -11.51
CA PHE A 612 -5.09 -3.48 -10.90
C PHE A 612 -6.01 -4.25 -9.95
N ILE A 613 -6.12 -5.57 -10.09
CA ILE A 613 -6.80 -6.42 -9.11
C ILE A 613 -5.79 -7.38 -8.52
N ILE A 614 -5.63 -7.31 -7.20
CA ILE A 614 -4.70 -8.16 -6.45
C ILE A 614 -5.50 -8.95 -5.42
N PRO A 615 -5.80 -10.24 -5.68
CA PRO A 615 -6.49 -11.10 -4.72
C PRO A 615 -5.62 -11.37 -3.48
N LYS A 616 -6.24 -11.32 -2.29
CA LYS A 616 -5.58 -11.66 -1.00
C LYS A 616 -5.93 -13.06 -0.50
N SER A 617 -7.18 -13.49 -0.71
CA SER A 617 -7.71 -14.82 -0.36
C SER A 617 -9.04 -15.05 -1.09
N ARG A 618 -9.66 -16.23 -0.94
CA ARG A 618 -11.02 -16.49 -1.45
C ARG A 618 -11.95 -15.34 -1.03
N ASN A 619 -12.46 -14.59 -2.01
CA ASN A 619 -13.34 -13.41 -1.87
C ASN A 619 -12.79 -12.20 -1.10
N ARG A 620 -11.46 -12.05 -0.95
CA ARG A 620 -10.84 -10.82 -0.42
C ARG A 620 -9.75 -10.31 -1.34
N PHE A 621 -9.62 -8.99 -1.45
CA PHE A 621 -8.70 -8.33 -2.36
C PHE A 621 -7.83 -7.32 -1.61
N LEU A 622 -6.55 -7.24 -1.97
CA LEU A 622 -5.69 -6.10 -1.65
C LEU A 622 -6.09 -4.89 -2.51
N ILE A 623 -6.42 -5.14 -3.79
CA ILE A 623 -7.06 -4.16 -4.66
C ILE A 623 -8.28 -4.82 -5.30
N SER A 624 -9.47 -4.34 -4.93
CA SER A 624 -10.75 -4.82 -5.48
C SER A 624 -11.02 -4.24 -6.86
N ALA A 625 -11.96 -4.83 -7.62
CA ALA A 625 -12.40 -4.24 -8.90
C ALA A 625 -12.91 -2.80 -8.73
N SER A 626 -13.65 -2.52 -7.66
CA SER A 626 -14.11 -1.17 -7.32
C SER A 626 -12.95 -0.20 -7.11
N SER A 627 -11.97 -0.59 -6.31
CA SER A 627 -10.75 0.19 -6.09
C SER A 627 -9.97 0.39 -7.40
N ALA A 628 -9.88 -0.64 -8.23
CA ALA A 628 -9.21 -0.59 -9.54
C ALA A 628 -9.83 0.46 -10.47
N TYR A 629 -11.15 0.46 -10.66
CA TYR A 629 -11.82 1.48 -11.48
C TYR A 629 -11.56 2.89 -10.94
N LYS A 630 -11.57 3.06 -9.61
CA LYS A 630 -11.28 4.35 -8.97
C LYS A 630 -9.86 4.83 -9.28
N LEU A 631 -8.86 3.94 -9.18
CA LEU A 631 -7.47 4.25 -9.47
C LEU A 631 -7.26 4.62 -10.94
N ILE A 632 -7.75 3.77 -11.87
CA ILE A 632 -7.64 3.98 -13.31
C ILE A 632 -8.32 5.30 -13.71
N GLY A 633 -9.56 5.51 -13.25
CA GLY A 633 -10.34 6.70 -13.59
C GLY A 633 -9.73 8.01 -13.10
N ASN A 634 -8.97 8.00 -12.01
CA ASN A 634 -8.25 9.17 -11.51
C ASN A 634 -6.89 9.38 -12.19
N ALA A 635 -6.26 8.35 -12.75
CA ALA A 635 -4.92 8.44 -13.28
C ALA A 635 -4.80 9.24 -14.59
N VAL A 636 -3.62 9.79 -14.84
CA VAL A 636 -3.23 10.30 -16.16
C VAL A 636 -2.83 9.12 -17.05
N PRO A 637 -3.21 9.07 -18.34
CA PRO A 637 -2.73 8.03 -19.25
C PRO A 637 -1.19 7.99 -19.31
N PRO A 638 -0.53 6.84 -19.05
CA PRO A 638 0.93 6.75 -19.06
C PRO A 638 1.58 7.19 -20.36
N LEU A 639 0.99 6.87 -21.52
CA LEU A 639 1.56 7.30 -22.79
C LEU A 639 1.48 8.81 -23.01
N LEU A 640 0.42 9.48 -22.52
CA LEU A 640 0.35 10.95 -22.57
C LEU A 640 1.44 11.58 -21.71
N ALA A 641 1.64 11.05 -20.50
CA ALA A 641 2.73 11.46 -19.61
C ALA A 641 4.11 11.22 -20.25
N TYR A 642 4.30 10.11 -20.96
CA TYR A 642 5.54 9.81 -21.70
C TYR A 642 5.82 10.81 -22.82
N HIS A 643 4.80 11.21 -23.59
CA HIS A 643 4.96 12.28 -24.60
C HIS A 643 5.43 13.60 -23.97
N ILE A 644 4.88 13.97 -22.81
CA ILE A 644 5.30 15.17 -22.05
C ILE A 644 6.75 15.00 -21.58
N ALA A 645 7.08 13.87 -20.95
CA ALA A 645 8.41 13.59 -20.42
C ALA A 645 9.49 13.61 -21.52
N LYS A 646 9.28 12.92 -22.64
CA LYS A 646 10.20 12.92 -23.79
C LYS A 646 10.36 14.30 -24.40
N ARG A 647 9.30 15.13 -24.42
CA ARG A 647 9.41 16.51 -24.90
C ARG A 647 10.29 17.35 -23.99
N ILE A 648 10.08 17.27 -22.68
CA ILE A 648 10.88 18.00 -21.69
C ILE A 648 12.33 17.51 -21.70
N GLU A 649 12.56 16.21 -21.79
CA GLU A 649 13.89 15.61 -21.92
C GLU A 649 14.66 16.17 -23.12
N LYS A 650 14.02 16.24 -24.31
CA LYS A 650 14.63 16.81 -25.52
C LYS A 650 14.98 18.29 -25.36
N LEU A 651 14.25 19.03 -24.53
CA LEU A 651 14.47 20.46 -24.27
C LEU A 651 15.44 20.73 -23.11
N TRP A 652 15.79 19.71 -22.33
CA TRP A 652 16.52 19.89 -21.07
C TRP A 652 17.82 20.67 -21.24
N THR A 653 18.65 20.26 -22.20
CA THR A 653 19.93 20.91 -22.51
C THR A 653 19.76 22.24 -23.21
N LEU A 654 18.63 22.49 -23.89
CA LEU A 654 18.32 23.79 -24.47
C LEU A 654 17.95 24.80 -23.37
N TYR A 655 17.19 24.37 -22.36
CA TYR A 655 16.74 25.22 -21.27
C TYR A 655 17.83 25.52 -20.24
N PHE A 656 18.53 24.48 -19.78
CA PHE A 656 19.39 24.55 -18.61
C PHE A 656 20.86 24.40 -19.00
N LYS A 657 21.76 24.95 -18.18
CA LYS A 657 23.19 24.64 -18.28
C LYS A 657 23.42 23.21 -17.77
N SER A 658 24.34 22.51 -18.44
CA SER A 658 24.76 21.15 -18.08
C SER A 658 25.39 21.09 -16.70
#